data_AF-T0PTP6-F1
#
_entry.id   AF-T0PTP6-F1
#
_cell.length_a   1.000
_cell.length_b   1.000
_cell.length_c   1.000
_cell.angle_alpha   90.00
_cell.angle_beta   90.00
_cell.angle_gamma   90.00
#
_symmetry.space_group_name_H-M   'P 1'
#
loop_
_entity.id
_entity.type
_entity.pdbx_description
1 polymer ?
#
loop_
_entity_poly.entity_id
_entity_poly.type
_entity_poly.pdbx_seq_one_letter_code
_entity_poly.pdbx_strand_id
1 'polypeptide(L)'
;MRGISAILILSTAQPKLVTQFGYSRLVDEARSFWATGLLAGEATWLSYSLHEYLVIALPKPFTRLYGPWTNALAWLTILVVSLVSPVGIAMNLSRTCVGNDMDYGLLCTAGAISIGSLNRLVLLCSLQVGIVVASIGLGCGVRRLCGAEKDDDDEEEEEQESLLVSGLAEAFITADPRCDAGRVYDPVTCVLCGLLPLSYNGHRYIFDLKLWSLLPDTISTHVARAAPEASLVATQSHITSTAFSVPSMDLIRVASGRRRLRTLLAAFGLLYMSASITGSVLYFEVCKVNLDNDLYWATFNVTGAHTFFANWLNEQLILRATAQNIVLNDPSINLLGSYATPTAFVSTVNNYGAWLQHNELSAIEASIAGLRVSDACNAPWIFTPYCYLDWKKRWSMAYSNQRQLRCQKMEENAAVYLESVLRNIDYATFAYCWGSAFETAFGADLRQSSDGQAWLHSMATERLPLQDEIALWRQQNLSNFQVQWQNYKRIGAINSYSIVNAFGVSYPMQLMSLNGSYRWSSQTTYKMYWSLANDLTAIASNTSGISGLSLLRTSPRFAFANTSLQAVLARNATLMSPLASALALVATTVGPFGVTDMVYVSVPAAVSSLVRDILQMARLSMGKSILAQAAYNQISPLGTSYPIPKKWLTPNYASYGGSPLCQEFVSGKVVSAGLTSVLSYDLPCLPTSPIQSKVIPTRQHYIVSAILSGLTASPPSDYGTICSFDPAYLALCLVYLNQTMYFLQTYMPNTNASFGSVAASTNALVHNLNIELMIFAKVNASAPLGLLHTNILDPSEATVARSMC
;
A
#
# COMPACT_ATOMS: atom_id res chain seq x y z
N MET A 1 33.96 12.84 4.22
CA MET A 1 32.59 12.30 4.31
C MET A 1 31.55 13.40 4.48
N ARG A 2 31.47 14.09 5.62
CA ARG A 2 30.45 15.15 5.88
C ARG A 2 30.26 16.15 4.74
N GLY A 3 31.35 16.79 4.29
CA GLY A 3 31.29 17.75 3.18
C GLY A 3 30.74 17.18 1.88
N ILE A 4 31.23 16.01 1.45
CA ILE A 4 30.79 15.37 0.20
C ILE A 4 29.32 14.91 0.30
N SER A 5 28.90 14.36 1.44
CA SER A 5 27.49 13.97 1.67
C SER A 5 26.55 15.17 1.59
N ALA A 6 26.91 16.30 2.19
CA ALA A 6 26.11 17.52 2.10
C ALA A 6 26.05 18.08 0.67
N ILE A 7 27.17 18.06 -0.07
CA ILE A 7 27.22 18.46 -1.48
C ILE A 7 26.35 17.54 -2.34
N LEU A 8 26.35 16.22 -2.10
CA LEU A 8 25.50 15.26 -2.79
C LEU A 8 24.01 15.56 -2.56
N ILE A 9 23.62 15.85 -1.31
CA ILE A 9 22.24 16.23 -0.97
C ILE A 9 21.86 17.55 -1.66
N LEU A 10 22.73 18.57 -1.63
CA LEU A 10 22.49 19.84 -2.32
C LEU A 10 22.48 19.71 -3.86
N SER A 11 22.99 18.61 -4.40
CA SER A 11 23.01 18.30 -5.83
C SER A 11 21.85 17.39 -6.29
N THR A 12 20.92 17.05 -5.39
CA THR A 12 19.73 16.24 -5.69
C THR A 12 18.43 17.00 -5.36
N ALA A 13 17.41 16.81 -6.20
CA ALA A 13 16.05 17.29 -5.96
C ALA A 13 15.35 16.47 -4.86
N GLN A 14 14.24 16.97 -4.31
CA GLN A 14 13.42 16.26 -3.32
C GLN A 14 12.03 16.01 -3.91
N PRO A 15 11.84 14.88 -4.63
CA PRO A 15 10.57 14.58 -5.24
C PRO A 15 9.56 14.13 -4.18
N LYS A 16 8.37 14.73 -4.21
CA LYS A 16 7.22 14.31 -3.41
C LYS A 16 6.12 13.84 -4.34
N LEU A 17 5.63 12.62 -4.12
CA LEU A 17 4.47 12.13 -4.84
C LEU A 17 3.20 12.70 -4.20
N VAL A 18 2.46 13.53 -4.94
CA VAL A 18 1.20 14.13 -4.50
C VAL A 18 0.06 13.54 -5.32
N THR A 19 -0.99 13.10 -4.64
CA THR A 19 -2.24 12.67 -5.27
C THR A 19 -3.24 13.82 -5.28
N GLN A 20 -3.71 14.19 -6.47
CA GLN A 20 -4.76 15.22 -6.62
C GLN A 20 -5.74 14.77 -7.70
N PHE A 21 -7.04 14.80 -7.39
CA PHE A 21 -8.12 14.40 -8.30
C PHE A 21 -7.96 13.00 -8.92
N GLY A 22 -7.42 12.04 -8.17
CA GLY A 22 -7.23 10.66 -8.64
C GLY A 22 -5.99 10.43 -9.53
N TYR A 23 -5.18 11.46 -9.76
CA TYR A 23 -3.89 11.34 -10.45
C TYR A 23 -2.74 11.57 -9.47
N SER A 24 -1.68 10.78 -9.61
CA SER A 24 -0.43 10.96 -8.87
C SER A 24 0.54 11.77 -9.72
N ARG A 25 1.12 12.84 -9.16
CA ARG A 25 2.19 13.60 -9.80
C ARG A 25 3.37 13.76 -8.86
N LEU A 26 4.59 13.71 -9.41
CA LEU A 26 5.79 14.11 -8.69
C LEU A 26 5.87 15.64 -8.68
N VAL A 27 5.98 16.22 -7.49
CA VAL A 27 6.16 17.65 -7.26
C VAL A 27 7.52 17.84 -6.62
N ASP A 28 8.25 18.86 -7.05
CA ASP A 28 9.52 19.23 -6.43
C ASP A 28 9.24 20.03 -5.15
N GLU A 29 9.70 19.53 -4.01
CA GLU A 29 9.56 20.20 -2.71
C GLU A 29 10.89 20.90 -2.38
N ALA A 30 10.93 22.22 -2.56
CA ALA A 30 12.12 23.00 -2.24
C ALA A 30 12.45 22.89 -0.75
N ARG A 31 13.74 22.67 -0.43
CA ARG A 31 14.21 22.61 0.96
C ARG A 31 14.00 23.96 1.63
N SER A 32 13.70 23.95 2.93
CA SER A 32 13.59 25.18 3.71
C SER A 32 14.94 25.91 3.76
N PHE A 33 14.88 27.22 3.99
CA PHE A 33 16.08 28.06 4.17
C PHE A 33 17.01 27.49 5.25
N TRP A 34 16.45 27.10 6.40
CA TRP A 34 17.21 26.55 7.53
C TRP A 34 17.90 25.22 7.20
N ALA A 35 17.18 24.30 6.54
CA ALA A 35 17.76 23.03 6.11
C ALA A 35 18.89 23.24 5.09
N THR A 36 18.72 24.19 4.17
CA THR A 36 19.73 24.54 3.17
C THR A 36 20.95 25.20 3.80
N GLY A 37 20.76 26.09 4.79
CA GLY A 37 21.84 26.74 5.54
C GLY A 37 22.69 25.74 6.34
N LEU A 38 22.04 24.76 6.97
CA LEU A 38 22.73 23.68 7.68
C LEU A 38 23.56 22.82 6.72
N LEU A 39 22.96 22.39 5.59
CA LEU A 39 23.66 21.61 4.58
C LEU A 39 24.81 22.40 3.93
N ALA A 40 24.64 23.71 3.70
CA ALA A 40 25.73 24.56 3.22
C ALA A 40 26.88 24.62 4.23
N GLY A 41 26.58 24.67 5.54
CA GLY A 41 27.57 24.59 6.61
C GLY A 41 28.32 23.26 6.60
N GLU A 42 27.60 22.15 6.50
CA GLU A 42 28.23 20.84 6.38
C GLU A 42 29.05 20.71 5.09
N ALA A 43 28.64 21.33 3.99
CA ALA A 43 29.39 21.32 2.73
C ALA A 43 30.75 22.01 2.84
N THR A 44 30.90 23.03 3.70
CA THR A 44 32.18 23.75 3.90
C THR A 44 33.28 22.91 4.56
N TRP A 45 32.97 21.71 5.07
CA TRP A 45 33.99 20.77 5.53
C TRP A 45 35.05 20.44 4.48
N LEU A 46 34.70 20.52 3.18
CA LEU A 46 35.69 20.37 2.11
C LEU A 46 36.73 21.51 2.15
N SER A 47 36.28 22.74 2.35
CA SER A 47 37.16 23.91 2.54
C SER A 47 38.00 23.78 3.82
N TYR A 48 37.43 23.33 4.94
CA TYR A 48 38.20 23.09 6.17
C TYR A 48 39.32 22.06 5.97
N SER A 49 39.02 20.94 5.29
CA SER A 49 40.05 19.94 4.97
C SER A 49 41.16 20.51 4.08
N LEU A 50 40.84 21.37 3.11
CA LEU A 50 41.85 22.04 2.30
C LEU A 50 42.76 22.94 3.14
N HIS A 51 42.21 23.70 4.09
CA HIS A 51 43.00 24.55 4.98
C HIS A 51 43.99 23.74 5.86
N GLU A 52 43.59 22.57 6.36
CA GLU A 52 44.50 21.68 7.11
C GLU A 52 45.76 21.32 6.30
N TYR A 53 45.61 21.01 5.00
CA TYR A 53 46.76 20.74 4.13
C TYR A 53 47.56 21.99 3.80
N LEU A 54 46.89 23.12 3.59
CA LEU A 54 47.53 24.37 3.19
C LEU A 54 48.34 25.03 4.30
N VAL A 55 47.99 24.83 5.57
CA VAL A 55 48.78 25.31 6.72
C VAL A 55 50.18 24.70 6.77
N ILE A 56 50.38 23.51 6.18
CA ILE A 56 51.72 22.90 6.08
C ILE A 56 52.58 23.66 5.05
N ALA A 57 51.96 24.22 4.00
CA ALA A 57 52.66 24.86 2.89
C ALA A 57 52.75 26.39 3.00
N LEU A 58 51.89 27.02 3.82
CA LEU A 58 51.77 28.47 3.95
C LEU A 58 52.01 28.91 5.40
N PRO A 59 52.57 30.11 5.65
CA PRO A 59 52.80 30.61 7.02
C PRO A 59 51.51 30.69 7.83
N LYS A 60 51.53 30.25 9.09
CA LYS A 60 50.36 30.29 10.01
C LYS A 60 49.70 31.68 10.12
N PRO A 61 50.44 32.80 10.22
CA PRO A 61 49.83 34.14 10.26
C PRO A 61 49.06 34.48 8.98
N PHE A 62 49.48 33.92 7.85
CA PHE A 62 48.81 34.08 6.57
C PHE A 62 47.48 33.32 6.54
N THR A 63 47.46 32.07 7.01
CA THR A 63 46.21 31.29 7.14
C THR A 63 45.20 31.95 8.07
N ARG A 64 45.65 32.58 9.16
CA ARG A 64 44.79 33.34 10.08
C ARG A 64 44.02 34.46 9.39
N LEU A 65 44.66 35.12 8.42
CA LEU A 65 44.08 36.25 7.69
C LEU A 65 43.02 35.81 6.68
N TYR A 66 43.30 34.83 5.83
CA TYR A 66 42.37 34.45 4.74
C TYR A 66 41.34 33.39 5.14
N GLY A 67 41.64 32.53 6.12
CA GLY A 67 40.83 31.35 6.48
C GLY A 67 39.37 31.64 6.87
N PRO A 68 39.10 32.55 7.83
CA PRO A 68 37.72 32.80 8.28
C PRO A 68 36.86 33.41 7.16
N TRP A 69 37.43 34.33 6.39
CA TRP A 69 36.76 34.96 5.25
C TRP A 69 36.48 33.97 4.13
N THR A 70 37.40 33.04 3.88
CA THR A 70 37.24 31.99 2.87
C THR A 70 36.08 31.07 3.21
N ASN A 71 35.97 30.63 4.47
CA ASN A 71 34.91 29.74 4.90
C ASN A 71 33.54 30.43 4.98
N ALA A 72 33.50 31.69 5.45
CA ALA A 72 32.28 32.49 5.44
C ALA A 72 31.80 32.75 4.00
N LEU A 73 32.71 33.06 3.08
CA LEU A 73 32.39 33.26 1.67
C LEU A 73 31.94 31.95 1.02
N ALA A 74 32.64 30.84 1.25
CA ALA A 74 32.26 29.53 0.74
C ALA A 74 30.86 29.11 1.21
N TRP A 75 30.56 29.28 2.51
CA TRP A 75 29.24 29.02 3.06
C TRP A 75 28.16 29.87 2.39
N LEU A 76 28.39 31.19 2.30
CA LEU A 76 27.44 32.13 1.70
C LEU A 76 27.23 31.81 0.22
N THR A 77 28.28 31.53 -0.54
CA THR A 77 28.19 31.18 -1.95
C THR A 77 27.41 29.89 -2.15
N ILE A 78 27.68 28.83 -1.38
CA ILE A 78 26.94 27.56 -1.47
C ILE A 78 25.46 27.77 -1.12
N LEU A 79 25.17 28.56 -0.08
CA LEU A 79 23.81 28.87 0.35
C LEU A 79 23.06 29.65 -0.75
N VAL A 80 23.65 30.74 -1.25
CA VAL A 80 23.04 31.57 -2.30
C VAL A 80 22.83 30.76 -3.58
N VAL A 81 23.83 30.00 -4.02
CA VAL A 81 23.72 29.16 -5.21
C VAL A 81 22.61 28.10 -5.04
N SER A 82 22.46 27.54 -3.84
CA SER A 82 21.41 26.56 -3.51
C SER A 82 20.01 27.15 -3.38
N LEU A 83 19.88 28.42 -3.00
CA LEU A 83 18.59 29.12 -2.93
C LEU A 83 18.15 29.69 -4.28
N VAL A 84 19.08 30.27 -5.04
CA VAL A 84 18.78 30.94 -6.33
C VAL A 84 18.60 29.92 -7.46
N SER A 85 19.36 28.83 -7.42
CA SER A 85 19.34 27.79 -8.45
C SER A 85 19.24 26.41 -7.80
N PRO A 86 18.05 26.02 -7.29
CA PRO A 86 17.82 24.67 -6.77
C PRO A 86 17.86 23.64 -7.89
N VAL A 87 18.29 22.42 -7.57
CA VAL A 87 18.23 21.28 -8.51
C VAL A 87 16.78 20.80 -8.58
N GLY A 88 16.17 20.93 -9.75
CA GLY A 88 14.83 20.40 -10.02
C GLY A 88 14.86 19.01 -10.66
N ILE A 89 13.68 18.38 -10.69
CA ILE A 89 13.46 17.09 -11.36
C ILE A 89 13.48 17.31 -12.88
N ALA A 90 14.38 16.65 -13.60
CA ALA A 90 14.37 16.64 -15.05
C ALA A 90 13.73 15.34 -15.57
N MET A 91 12.82 15.46 -16.53
CA MET A 91 12.14 14.32 -17.14
C MET A 91 12.34 14.38 -18.65
N ASN A 92 12.93 13.34 -19.22
CA ASN A 92 13.03 13.16 -20.67
C ASN A 92 11.97 12.15 -21.11
N LEU A 93 10.94 12.60 -21.81
CA LEU A 93 9.86 11.74 -22.31
C LEU A 93 10.28 11.12 -23.64
N SER A 94 10.44 9.81 -23.65
CA SER A 94 10.63 9.02 -24.87
C SER A 94 9.65 7.85 -24.80
N ARG A 95 8.53 7.97 -25.52
CA ARG A 95 7.47 6.96 -25.53
C ARG A 95 7.77 5.93 -26.62
N THR A 96 8.30 4.78 -26.23
CA THR A 96 8.42 3.62 -27.12
C THR A 96 7.70 2.44 -26.48
N CYS A 97 6.69 1.92 -27.17
CA CYS A 97 5.94 0.76 -26.74
C CYS A 97 6.27 -0.41 -27.66
N VAL A 98 6.67 -1.54 -27.07
CA VAL A 98 6.90 -2.78 -27.79
C VAL A 98 5.86 -3.79 -27.32
N GLY A 99 5.15 -4.41 -28.28
CA GLY A 99 4.29 -5.55 -28.00
C GLY A 99 5.16 -6.77 -27.72
N ASN A 100 5.19 -7.22 -26.46
CA ASN A 100 5.86 -8.47 -26.10
C ASN A 100 4.87 -9.65 -26.19
N ASP A 101 3.64 -9.43 -25.74
CA ASP A 101 2.50 -10.33 -25.92
C ASP A 101 1.21 -9.50 -25.89
N MET A 102 0.53 -9.38 -27.04
CA MET A 102 -0.63 -8.49 -27.20
C MET A 102 -1.82 -8.88 -26.31
N ASP A 103 -1.90 -10.14 -25.86
CA ASP A 103 -2.96 -10.60 -24.96
C ASP A 103 -2.74 -10.18 -23.50
N TYR A 104 -1.49 -9.86 -23.12
CA TYR A 104 -1.12 -9.50 -21.75
C TYR A 104 -0.71 -8.04 -21.57
N GLY A 105 -0.17 -7.38 -22.60
CA GLY A 105 0.06 -5.94 -22.59
C GLY A 105 1.23 -5.44 -23.44
N LEU A 106 1.36 -4.12 -23.47
CA LEU A 106 2.45 -3.40 -24.13
C LEU A 106 3.51 -3.02 -23.10
N LEU A 107 4.78 -3.29 -23.40
CA LEU A 107 5.90 -2.75 -22.63
C LEU A 107 6.21 -1.35 -23.16
N CYS A 108 5.75 -0.33 -22.46
CA CYS A 108 6.03 1.06 -22.80
C CYS A 108 7.14 1.63 -21.93
N THR A 109 8.25 2.02 -22.54
CA THR A 109 9.13 3.02 -21.92
C THR A 109 8.54 4.38 -22.21
N ALA A 110 8.25 5.18 -21.17
CA ALA A 110 7.64 6.50 -21.34
C ALA A 110 8.67 7.63 -21.27
N GLY A 111 9.80 7.38 -20.62
CA GLY A 111 10.86 8.37 -20.39
C GLY A 111 11.79 8.00 -19.24
N ALA A 112 12.79 8.84 -19.00
CA ALA A 112 13.70 8.76 -17.87
C ALA A 112 13.54 9.98 -16.96
N ILE A 113 13.56 9.77 -15.64
CA ILE A 113 13.50 10.83 -14.63
C ILE A 113 14.88 10.92 -13.98
N SER A 114 15.52 12.09 -14.03
CA SER A 114 16.77 12.39 -13.33
C SER A 114 16.52 13.37 -12.18
N ILE A 115 16.95 12.96 -10.98
CA ILE A 115 16.77 13.70 -9.72
C ILE A 115 18.08 14.36 -9.28
N GLY A 116 19.23 13.90 -9.78
CA GLY A 116 20.55 14.41 -9.43
C GLY A 116 21.28 15.09 -10.60
N SER A 117 22.17 16.03 -10.29
CA SER A 117 23.00 16.73 -11.27
C SER A 117 24.50 16.60 -10.96
N LEU A 118 25.23 15.89 -11.83
CA LEU A 118 26.69 15.81 -11.76
C LEU A 118 27.33 17.19 -11.92
N ASN A 119 26.79 18.01 -12.82
CA ASN A 119 27.28 19.38 -13.05
C ASN A 119 27.18 20.23 -11.79
N ARG A 120 26.09 20.05 -11.01
CA ARG A 120 25.92 20.77 -9.74
C ARG A 120 26.94 20.33 -8.70
N LEU A 121 27.18 19.02 -8.59
CA LEU A 121 28.16 18.47 -7.68
C LEU A 121 29.56 19.03 -7.99
N VAL A 122 29.95 18.98 -9.27
CA VAL A 122 31.25 19.51 -9.72
C VAL A 122 31.33 21.01 -9.48
N LEU A 123 30.26 21.77 -9.74
CA LEU A 123 30.19 23.22 -9.49
C LEU A 123 30.40 23.55 -8.01
N LEU A 124 29.72 22.87 -7.09
CA LEU A 124 29.86 23.15 -5.66
C LEU A 124 31.26 22.80 -5.15
N CYS A 125 31.85 21.69 -5.63
CA CYS A 125 33.23 21.35 -5.32
C CYS A 125 34.22 22.38 -5.89
N SER A 126 34.06 22.79 -7.15
CA SER A 126 34.97 23.71 -7.82
C SER A 126 34.86 25.13 -7.26
N LEU A 127 33.67 25.58 -6.84
CA LEU A 127 33.48 26.87 -6.17
C LEU A 127 34.24 26.92 -4.85
N GLN A 128 34.19 25.86 -4.04
CA GLN A 128 34.95 25.82 -2.79
C GLN A 128 36.46 25.89 -3.02
N VAL A 129 36.97 25.07 -3.95
CA VAL A 129 38.40 25.08 -4.32
C VAL A 129 38.80 26.45 -4.89
N GLY A 130 37.98 27.02 -5.76
CA GLY A 130 38.21 28.33 -6.39
C GLY A 130 38.22 29.48 -5.38
N ILE A 131 37.31 29.47 -4.41
CA ILE A 131 37.26 30.48 -3.33
C ILE A 131 38.52 30.40 -2.45
N VAL A 132 38.99 29.18 -2.14
CA VAL A 132 40.27 28.99 -1.41
C VAL A 132 41.44 29.59 -2.19
N VAL A 133 41.57 29.24 -3.48
CA VAL A 133 42.67 29.73 -4.34
C VAL A 133 42.61 31.26 -4.52
N ALA A 134 41.42 31.81 -4.75
CA ALA A 134 41.22 33.24 -4.91
C ALA A 134 41.54 34.01 -3.63
N SER A 135 41.17 33.48 -2.47
CA SER A 135 41.45 34.10 -1.16
C SER A 135 42.93 34.09 -0.83
N ILE A 136 43.66 33.03 -1.21
CA ILE A 136 45.13 32.99 -1.15
C ILE A 136 45.73 34.04 -2.09
N GLY A 137 45.27 34.12 -3.33
CA GLY A 137 45.75 35.11 -4.30
C GLY A 137 45.53 36.56 -3.85
N LEU A 138 44.35 36.86 -3.32
CA LEU A 138 44.00 38.15 -2.70
C LEU A 138 44.87 38.44 -1.48
N GLY A 139 45.06 37.47 -0.59
CA GLY A 139 45.95 37.61 0.57
C GLY A 139 47.39 37.92 0.15
N CYS A 140 47.91 37.23 -0.86
CA CYS A 140 49.24 37.49 -1.43
C CYS A 140 49.32 38.90 -2.05
N GLY A 141 48.26 39.33 -2.74
CA GLY A 141 48.15 40.68 -3.32
C GLY A 141 48.11 41.78 -2.27
N VAL A 142 47.30 41.62 -1.21
CA VAL A 142 47.22 42.55 -0.08
C VAL A 142 48.57 42.64 0.64
N ARG A 143 49.25 41.51 0.87
CA ARG A 143 50.59 41.50 1.50
C ARG A 143 51.63 42.23 0.65
N ARG A 144 51.55 42.11 -0.69
CA ARG A 144 52.43 42.84 -1.62
C ARG A 144 52.09 44.33 -1.75
N LEU A 145 50.81 44.70 -1.68
CA LEU A 145 50.34 46.08 -1.82
C LEU A 145 50.48 46.91 -0.54
N CYS A 146 50.31 46.29 0.63
CA CYS A 146 50.50 46.94 1.93
C CYS A 146 51.99 47.14 2.30
N GLY A 147 52.93 46.88 1.38
CA GLY A 147 54.34 47.13 1.62
C GLY A 147 54.86 46.39 2.84
N ALA A 148 54.44 45.12 3.04
CA ALA A 148 55.18 44.24 3.94
C ALA A 148 56.50 43.89 3.24
N GLU A 149 57.40 44.86 3.20
CA GLU A 149 58.83 44.64 3.03
C GLU A 149 59.25 43.51 3.98
N LYS A 150 60.19 42.71 3.51
CA LYS A 150 60.93 41.81 4.36
C LYS A 150 61.47 42.61 5.55
N ASP A 151 60.88 42.46 6.72
CA ASP A 151 61.66 42.45 7.95
C ASP A 151 62.50 41.15 7.88
N ASP A 152 63.54 41.20 7.05
CA ASP A 152 64.78 40.49 7.33
C ASP A 152 65.38 41.30 8.49
N ASP A 153 65.39 40.75 9.71
CA ASP A 153 66.03 41.22 10.96
C ASP A 153 65.10 41.43 12.18
N ASP A 154 64.18 40.50 12.44
CA ASP A 154 63.84 40.13 13.82
C ASP A 154 64.28 38.69 14.03
N GLU A 155 65.17 38.48 15.00
CA GLU A 155 65.61 37.17 15.47
C GLU A 155 64.36 36.31 15.73
N GLU A 156 64.14 35.29 14.91
CA GLU A 156 63.25 34.18 15.26
C GLU A 156 63.88 33.52 16.50
N GLU A 157 63.54 34.03 17.69
CA GLU A 157 63.58 33.20 18.89
C GLU A 157 62.85 31.91 18.50
N GLU A 158 63.56 30.78 18.55
CA GLU A 158 63.02 29.43 18.45
C GLU A 158 62.05 29.21 19.64
N GLU A 159 60.93 29.93 19.69
CA GLU A 159 59.83 29.69 20.59
C GLU A 159 59.19 28.38 20.15
N GLN A 160 59.54 27.32 20.89
CA GLN A 160 59.09 25.94 20.68
C GLN A 160 57.60 25.87 20.34
N GLU A 161 57.28 25.61 19.07
CA GLU A 161 55.92 25.36 18.63
C GLU A 161 55.34 24.18 19.42
N SER A 162 54.19 24.38 20.05
CA SER A 162 53.57 23.36 20.87
C SER A 162 53.01 22.24 20.00
N LEU A 163 53.68 21.08 20.03
CA LEU A 163 53.26 19.85 19.34
C LEU A 163 51.92 19.27 19.83
N LEU A 164 51.31 19.88 20.85
CA LEU A 164 50.06 19.44 21.48
C LEU A 164 48.81 19.97 20.75
N VAL A 165 48.95 21.01 19.93
CA VAL A 165 47.85 21.62 19.19
C VAL A 165 47.97 21.27 17.70
N SER A 166 46.83 21.09 17.00
CA SER A 166 46.84 20.89 15.54
C SER A 166 47.36 22.16 14.85
N GLY A 167 48.12 22.05 13.76
CA GLY A 167 48.65 23.20 13.03
C GLY A 167 47.58 24.21 12.61
N LEU A 168 46.39 23.76 12.20
CA LEU A 168 45.28 24.67 11.86
C LEU A 168 44.72 25.37 13.10
N ALA A 169 44.62 24.67 14.22
CA ALA A 169 44.16 25.27 15.48
C ALA A 169 45.17 26.32 15.96
N GLU A 170 46.47 26.04 15.90
CA GLU A 170 47.53 26.98 16.25
C GLU A 170 47.50 28.25 15.37
N ALA A 171 47.11 28.14 14.10
CA ALA A 171 46.95 29.29 13.23
C ALA A 171 45.79 30.22 13.64
N PHE A 172 44.75 29.72 14.34
CA PHE A 172 43.55 30.50 14.67
C PHE A 172 43.40 30.87 16.15
N ILE A 173 43.93 30.05 17.06
CA ILE A 173 43.81 30.30 18.50
C ILE A 173 44.74 31.43 18.94
N THR A 174 44.31 32.14 19.98
CA THR A 174 45.10 33.19 20.64
C THR A 174 45.36 32.77 22.08
N ALA A 175 46.61 32.89 22.51
CA ALA A 175 46.95 32.72 23.92
C ALA A 175 46.26 33.80 24.77
N ASP A 176 45.97 33.49 26.02
CA ASP A 176 45.39 34.45 26.97
C ASP A 176 46.42 35.56 27.26
N PRO A 177 46.15 36.84 26.90
CA PRO A 177 47.10 37.93 27.08
C PRO A 177 47.38 38.30 28.55
N ARG A 178 46.72 37.65 29.51
CA ARG A 178 46.86 37.94 30.96
C ARG A 178 47.95 37.11 31.65
N CYS A 179 48.59 36.20 30.94
CA CYS A 179 49.60 35.31 31.51
C CYS A 179 50.92 35.47 30.75
N ASP A 180 51.91 36.13 31.37
CA ASP A 180 53.25 36.35 30.79
C ASP A 180 54.13 35.08 30.77
N ALA A 181 53.64 33.96 31.30
CA ALA A 181 54.36 32.70 31.39
C ALA A 181 53.87 31.69 30.33
N GLY A 182 54.31 31.88 29.08
CA GLY A 182 54.07 30.94 27.96
C GLY A 182 52.69 31.03 27.31
N ARG A 183 52.51 30.33 26.17
CA ARG A 183 51.23 30.30 25.42
C ARG A 183 50.18 29.44 26.14
N VAL A 184 49.44 30.05 27.05
CA VAL A 184 48.36 29.41 27.83
C VAL A 184 46.98 29.71 27.22
N TYR A 185 46.07 28.73 27.18
CA TYR A 185 44.71 28.85 26.61
C TYR A 185 43.61 28.59 27.64
N ASP A 186 42.43 29.15 27.41
CA ASP A 186 41.27 28.89 28.26
C ASP A 186 40.76 27.44 28.13
N PRO A 187 40.08 26.89 29.17
CA PRO A 187 39.61 25.51 29.12
C PRO A 187 38.69 25.19 27.94
N VAL A 188 37.94 26.16 27.41
CA VAL A 188 37.06 25.95 26.25
C VAL A 188 37.89 25.80 24.99
N THR A 189 38.89 26.66 24.79
CA THR A 189 39.86 26.53 23.68
C THR A 189 40.63 25.21 23.75
N CYS A 190 41.05 24.78 24.95
CA CYS A 190 41.66 23.46 25.14
C CYS A 190 40.73 22.33 24.69
N VAL A 191 39.47 22.32 25.16
CA VAL A 191 38.47 21.30 24.79
C VAL A 191 38.21 21.27 23.29
N LEU A 192 38.06 22.44 22.64
CA LEU A 192 37.88 22.54 21.19
C LEU A 192 39.10 22.03 20.41
N CYS A 193 40.29 22.18 20.97
CA CYS A 193 41.52 21.62 20.42
C CYS A 193 41.71 20.13 20.73
N GLY A 194 40.79 19.48 21.44
CA GLY A 194 40.89 18.07 21.84
C GLY A 194 41.75 17.82 23.09
N LEU A 195 42.03 18.85 23.87
CA LEU A 195 42.82 18.79 25.10
C LEU A 195 41.89 18.96 26.31
N LEU A 196 41.72 17.91 27.12
CA LEU A 196 40.85 17.95 28.29
C LEU A 196 41.67 18.23 29.56
N PRO A 197 41.56 19.43 30.16
CA PRO A 197 42.21 19.71 31.44
C PRO A 197 41.51 18.94 32.56
N LEU A 198 42.27 18.13 33.27
CA LEU A 198 41.86 17.30 34.40
C LEU A 198 42.66 17.68 35.63
N SER A 199 42.06 17.54 36.82
CA SER A 199 42.78 17.67 38.09
C SER A 199 42.54 16.43 38.93
N TYR A 200 43.62 15.83 39.43
CA TYR A 200 43.56 14.64 40.28
C TYR A 200 44.57 14.77 41.41
N ASN A 201 44.13 14.62 42.66
CA ASN A 201 44.95 14.76 43.87
C ASN A 201 45.84 16.02 43.89
N GLY A 202 45.30 17.17 43.47
CA GLY A 202 46.04 18.45 43.45
C GLY A 202 47.05 18.60 42.30
N HIS A 203 47.26 17.55 41.49
CA HIS A 203 48.08 17.62 40.28
C HIS A 203 47.18 17.84 39.04
N ARG A 204 47.66 18.69 38.12
CA ARG A 204 46.96 19.03 36.88
C ARG A 204 47.50 18.21 35.73
N TYR A 205 46.58 17.64 34.96
CA TYR A 205 46.88 16.84 33.78
C TYR A 205 46.06 17.34 32.60
N ILE A 206 46.60 17.21 31.39
CA ILE A 206 45.83 17.34 30.15
C ILE A 206 45.70 15.94 29.57
N PHE A 207 44.47 15.53 29.28
CA PHE A 207 44.21 14.35 28.47
C PHE A 207 44.05 14.76 27.01
N ASP A 208 45.00 14.37 26.18
CA ASP A 208 44.95 14.60 24.74
C ASP A 208 44.10 13.51 24.07
N LEU A 209 42.93 13.91 23.55
CA LEU A 209 42.00 13.03 22.87
C LEU A 209 42.55 12.47 21.55
N LYS A 210 43.51 13.16 20.91
CA LYS A 210 44.11 12.78 19.62
C LYS A 210 45.23 11.76 19.82
N LEU A 211 46.09 11.99 20.81
CA LEU A 211 47.21 11.11 21.14
C LEU A 211 46.83 10.02 22.15
N TRP A 212 45.64 10.13 22.76
CA TRP A 212 45.14 9.25 23.82
C TRP A 212 46.12 9.10 24.98
N SER A 213 46.72 10.22 25.39
CA SER A 213 47.78 10.29 26.39
C SER A 213 47.44 11.30 27.49
N LEU A 214 47.89 11.00 28.71
CA LEU A 214 47.77 11.89 29.85
C LEU A 214 49.12 12.60 30.07
N LEU A 215 49.12 13.91 30.00
CA LEU A 215 50.30 14.76 30.06
C LEU A 215 50.18 15.73 31.25
N PRO A 216 51.28 16.21 31.83
CA PRO A 216 51.22 17.29 32.81
C PRO A 216 50.67 18.56 32.14
N ASP A 217 49.78 19.28 32.83
CA ASP A 217 49.14 20.48 32.30
C ASP A 217 50.12 21.67 32.30
N THR A 218 50.60 22.02 31.11
CA THR A 218 51.49 23.18 30.87
C THR A 218 50.84 24.26 30.00
N ILE A 219 49.57 24.08 29.61
CA ILE A 219 48.94 24.87 28.54
C ILE A 219 47.57 25.45 28.95
N SER A 220 46.90 24.98 30.01
CA SER A 220 45.57 25.49 30.38
C SER A 220 45.61 26.62 31.43
N THR A 221 44.77 27.65 31.26
CA THR A 221 44.68 28.79 32.19
C THR A 221 44.05 28.39 33.52
N HIS A 222 44.28 29.22 34.55
CA HIS A 222 43.68 29.07 35.86
C HIS A 222 42.30 29.73 35.89
N VAL A 223 41.21 28.94 35.88
CA VAL A 223 39.90 29.48 36.26
C VAL A 223 39.77 29.40 37.78
N ALA A 224 40.39 30.35 38.50
CA ALA A 224 39.85 30.76 39.79
C ALA A 224 38.63 31.63 39.50
N ARG A 225 37.46 31.01 39.32
CA ARG A 225 36.23 31.74 39.56
C ARG A 225 36.12 31.94 41.06
N ALA A 226 36.27 33.20 41.48
CA ALA A 226 35.91 33.65 42.81
C ALA A 226 34.49 33.16 43.15
N ALA A 227 34.41 32.18 44.05
CA ALA A 227 33.24 31.91 44.86
C ALA A 227 33.52 32.53 46.25
N PRO A 228 32.51 33.12 46.91
CA PRO A 228 32.71 33.94 48.10
C PRO A 228 33.16 33.09 49.29
N GLU A 229 33.88 33.76 50.18
CA GLU A 229 34.50 33.28 51.41
C GLU A 229 33.70 32.22 52.19
N ALA A 230 34.38 31.11 52.51
CA ALA A 230 34.13 30.34 53.72
C ALA A 230 35.48 29.78 54.22
N SER A 231 36.04 30.50 55.17
CA SER A 231 37.23 30.16 55.94
C SER A 231 37.12 28.78 56.59
N LEU A 232 38.18 27.97 56.48
CA LEU A 232 38.60 27.06 57.55
C LEU A 232 40.13 27.06 57.62
N VAL A 233 40.62 27.60 58.73
CA VAL A 233 42.01 27.64 59.15
C VAL A 233 42.55 26.22 59.29
N ALA A 234 43.66 25.91 58.61
CA ALA A 234 44.56 24.83 59.01
C ALA A 234 46.00 25.16 58.57
N THR A 235 46.75 25.69 59.53
CA THR A 235 48.20 25.55 59.76
C THR A 235 49.14 25.58 58.55
N GLN A 236 49.88 26.69 58.47
CA GLN A 236 51.14 26.85 57.75
C GLN A 236 52.10 25.69 58.08
N SER A 237 52.45 24.89 57.08
CA SER A 237 53.74 24.23 57.03
C SER A 237 54.62 25.00 56.04
N HIS A 238 55.72 25.55 56.57
CA HIS A 238 56.83 26.03 55.76
C HIS A 238 57.39 24.84 54.96
N ILE A 239 56.94 24.69 53.72
CA ILE A 239 57.70 23.97 52.71
C ILE A 239 58.41 25.05 51.91
N THR A 240 59.70 25.16 52.15
CA THR A 240 60.67 25.87 51.33
C THR A 240 60.34 25.66 49.86
N SER A 241 60.00 26.77 49.20
CA SER A 241 60.02 26.93 47.76
C SER A 241 61.40 26.52 47.24
N THR A 242 61.56 25.25 46.90
CA THR A 242 62.47 24.88 45.83
C THR A 242 61.80 25.36 44.57
N ALA A 243 62.31 26.45 44.02
CA ALA A 243 62.07 26.83 42.63
C ALA A 243 62.22 25.55 41.80
N PHE A 244 61.10 25.05 41.28
CA PHE A 244 61.14 24.11 40.18
C PHE A 244 61.77 24.89 39.04
N SER A 245 63.07 24.68 38.85
CA SER A 245 63.70 24.92 37.56
C SER A 245 62.79 24.28 36.53
N VAL A 246 62.22 25.11 35.67
CA VAL A 246 61.61 24.68 34.41
C VAL A 246 62.54 23.61 33.85
N PRO A 247 62.07 22.38 33.61
CA PRO A 247 62.88 21.46 32.83
C PRO A 247 63.01 22.17 31.48
N SER A 248 64.18 22.74 31.23
CA SER A 248 64.60 23.07 29.88
C SER A 248 64.26 21.84 29.07
N MET A 249 63.39 22.00 28.06
CA MET A 249 63.26 21.00 27.02
C MET A 249 64.64 20.94 26.35
N ASP A 250 65.52 20.12 26.94
CA ASP A 250 66.44 19.32 26.17
C ASP A 250 65.54 18.60 25.18
N LEU A 251 65.43 19.26 24.03
CA LEU A 251 65.03 18.74 22.74
C LEU A 251 65.18 17.24 22.83
N ILE A 252 64.08 16.49 22.64
CA ILE A 252 64.12 15.04 22.50
C ILE A 252 65.29 14.76 21.56
N ARG A 253 66.47 14.44 22.11
CA ARG A 253 67.59 13.91 21.38
C ARG A 253 67.01 12.62 20.93
N VAL A 254 66.50 12.62 19.70
CA VAL A 254 65.99 11.44 19.03
C VAL A 254 67.15 10.48 19.09
N ALA A 255 67.08 9.56 20.05
CA ALA A 255 68.14 8.62 20.33
C ALA A 255 68.38 7.87 19.03
N SER A 256 69.47 8.20 18.35
CA SER A 256 69.87 7.67 17.06
C SER A 256 70.01 6.13 17.09
N GLY A 257 70.04 5.52 18.27
CA GLY A 257 70.04 4.07 18.48
C GLY A 257 68.70 3.33 18.26
N ARG A 258 67.55 4.02 18.17
CA ARG A 258 66.22 3.36 17.95
C ARG A 258 65.60 3.67 16.58
N ARG A 259 66.39 4.07 15.58
CA ARG A 259 65.90 4.37 14.23
C ARG A 259 65.12 3.19 13.63
N ARG A 260 65.62 1.96 13.75
CA ARG A 260 64.93 0.75 13.27
C ARG A 260 63.60 0.50 13.98
N LEU A 261 63.54 0.66 15.31
CA LEU A 261 62.30 0.47 16.07
C LEU A 261 61.27 1.55 15.71
N ARG A 262 61.69 2.80 15.51
CA ARG A 262 60.82 3.89 15.02
C ARG A 262 60.34 3.65 13.60
N THR A 263 61.21 3.19 12.69
CA THR A 263 60.81 2.83 11.32
C THR A 263 59.85 1.65 11.31
N LEU A 264 60.04 0.65 12.18
CA LEU A 264 59.11 -0.47 12.35
C LEU A 264 57.77 0.01 12.92
N LEU A 265 57.76 0.85 13.96
CA LEU A 265 56.54 1.44 14.52
C LEU A 265 55.80 2.30 13.49
N ALA A 266 56.51 3.09 12.69
CA ALA A 266 55.91 3.86 11.59
C ALA A 266 55.34 2.95 10.50
N ALA A 267 56.02 1.86 10.15
CA ALA A 267 55.52 0.85 9.21
C ALA A 267 54.28 0.13 9.76
N PHE A 268 54.26 -0.22 11.06
CA PHE A 268 53.08 -0.76 11.73
C PHE A 268 51.93 0.25 11.77
N GLY A 269 52.20 1.52 12.03
CA GLY A 269 51.21 2.59 11.95
C GLY A 269 50.64 2.76 10.54
N LEU A 270 51.49 2.72 9.51
CA LEU A 270 51.06 2.76 8.11
C LEU A 270 50.24 1.53 7.73
N LEU A 271 50.65 0.35 8.18
CA LEU A 271 49.90 -0.90 7.97
C LEU A 271 48.55 -0.85 8.67
N TYR A 272 48.50 -0.35 9.91
CA TYR A 272 47.25 -0.13 10.65
C TYR A 272 46.33 0.85 9.92
N MET A 273 46.83 2.02 9.53
CA MET A 273 46.05 3.00 8.76
C MET A 273 45.52 2.41 7.46
N SER A 274 46.37 1.68 6.72
CA SER A 274 45.97 1.02 5.47
C SER A 274 44.92 -0.06 5.71
N ALA A 275 45.07 -0.86 6.77
CA ALA A 275 44.11 -1.89 7.16
C ALA A 275 42.78 -1.27 7.63
N SER A 276 42.80 -0.17 8.38
CA SER A 276 41.60 0.55 8.81
C SER A 276 40.85 1.18 7.64
N ILE A 277 41.55 1.80 6.69
CA ILE A 277 40.95 2.35 5.46
C ILE A 277 40.35 1.22 4.63
N THR A 278 41.12 0.15 4.40
CA THR A 278 40.65 -1.02 3.64
C THR A 278 39.45 -1.67 4.31
N GLY A 279 39.49 -1.85 5.63
CA GLY A 279 38.38 -2.38 6.43
C GLY A 279 37.13 -1.49 6.35
N SER A 280 37.30 -0.17 6.33
CA SER A 280 36.19 0.78 6.16
C SER A 280 35.56 0.68 4.77
N VAL A 281 36.37 0.57 3.71
CA VAL A 281 35.88 0.39 2.34
C VAL A 281 35.16 -0.96 2.19
N LEU A 282 35.74 -2.04 2.70
CA LEU A 282 35.12 -3.37 2.69
C LEU A 282 33.80 -3.38 3.48
N TYR A 283 33.73 -2.66 4.60
CA TYR A 283 32.49 -2.51 5.35
C TYR A 283 31.38 -1.86 4.51
N PHE A 284 31.69 -0.81 3.75
CA PHE A 284 30.71 -0.20 2.85
C PHE A 284 30.27 -1.13 1.72
N GLU A 285 31.17 -1.93 1.16
CA GLU A 285 30.81 -2.95 0.17
C GLU A 285 29.85 -4.01 0.74
N VAL A 286 30.09 -4.46 1.98
CA VAL A 286 29.19 -5.41 2.66
C VAL A 286 27.85 -4.75 3.02
N CYS A 287 27.86 -3.52 3.52
CA CYS A 287 26.65 -2.80 3.91
C CYS A 287 25.82 -2.31 2.73
N LYS A 288 26.41 -2.18 1.53
CA LYS A 288 25.73 -1.75 0.31
C LYS A 288 24.42 -2.50 0.07
N VAL A 289 24.40 -3.81 0.28
CA VAL A 289 23.20 -4.64 0.05
C VAL A 289 22.05 -4.29 0.99
N ASN A 290 22.36 -3.91 2.24
CA ASN A 290 21.36 -3.53 3.24
C ASN A 290 20.95 -2.05 3.11
N LEU A 291 21.85 -1.20 2.62
CA LEU A 291 21.63 0.25 2.45
C LEU A 291 21.11 0.62 1.05
N ASP A 292 20.85 -0.37 0.20
CA ASP A 292 20.34 -0.15 -1.16
C ASP A 292 18.88 0.37 -1.18
N ASN A 293 18.16 0.22 -0.06
CA ASN A 293 16.79 0.70 0.09
C ASN A 293 16.50 1.18 1.52
N ASP A 294 15.50 2.06 1.66
CA ASP A 294 15.08 2.67 2.93
C ASP A 294 14.40 1.68 3.90
N LEU A 295 14.10 0.47 3.44
CA LEU A 295 13.51 -0.60 4.25
C LEU A 295 14.57 -1.32 5.09
N TYR A 296 15.86 -1.16 4.77
CA TYR A 296 16.97 -1.95 5.31
C TYR A 296 16.79 -3.45 5.08
N TRP A 297 16.12 -3.82 3.98
CA TRP A 297 15.90 -5.22 3.61
C TRP A 297 16.83 -5.58 2.46
N ALA A 298 17.85 -6.39 2.78
CA ALA A 298 18.78 -6.94 1.80
C ALA A 298 18.06 -7.45 0.56
N THR A 299 18.47 -6.99 -0.63
CA THR A 299 17.97 -7.45 -1.94
C THR A 299 16.47 -7.23 -2.19
N PHE A 300 15.79 -6.44 -1.38
CA PHE A 300 14.37 -6.15 -1.62
C PHE A 300 14.19 -5.39 -2.94
N ASN A 301 13.35 -5.95 -3.81
CA ASN A 301 12.95 -5.34 -5.06
C ASN A 301 11.42 -5.32 -5.17
N VAL A 302 10.88 -4.30 -5.83
CA VAL A 302 9.42 -4.19 -6.01
C VAL A 302 8.91 -5.24 -6.99
N THR A 303 9.68 -5.54 -8.05
CA THR A 303 9.29 -6.50 -9.08
C THR A 303 9.36 -7.96 -8.61
N GLY A 304 10.16 -8.26 -7.58
CA GLY A 304 10.29 -9.61 -7.03
C GLY A 304 9.58 -9.76 -5.69
N ALA A 305 10.21 -9.25 -4.62
CA ALA A 305 9.74 -9.40 -3.25
C ALA A 305 8.33 -8.84 -3.06
N HIS A 306 8.07 -7.58 -3.42
CA HIS A 306 6.74 -7.01 -3.27
C HIS A 306 5.70 -7.76 -4.12
N THR A 307 6.00 -8.05 -5.38
CA THR A 307 5.08 -8.79 -6.26
C THR A 307 4.74 -10.18 -5.70
N PHE A 308 5.74 -10.90 -5.17
CA PHE A 308 5.55 -12.19 -4.52
C PHE A 308 4.59 -12.09 -3.33
N PHE A 309 4.90 -11.19 -2.37
CA PHE A 309 4.07 -11.03 -1.18
C PHE A 309 2.69 -10.51 -1.51
N ALA A 310 2.56 -9.56 -2.44
CA ALA A 310 1.28 -8.98 -2.81
C ALA A 310 0.35 -10.01 -3.46
N ASN A 311 0.87 -10.84 -4.37
CA ASN A 311 0.09 -11.91 -4.97
C ASN A 311 -0.31 -12.98 -3.94
N TRP A 312 0.62 -13.38 -3.07
CA TRP A 312 0.34 -14.33 -2.00
C TRP A 312 -0.72 -13.79 -1.03
N LEU A 313 -0.58 -12.55 -0.56
CA LEU A 313 -1.52 -11.88 0.33
C LEU A 313 -2.90 -11.72 -0.32
N ASN A 314 -2.98 -11.29 -1.58
CA ASN A 314 -4.26 -11.16 -2.29
C ASN A 314 -5.01 -12.50 -2.37
N GLU A 315 -4.30 -13.62 -2.59
CA GLU A 315 -4.90 -14.95 -2.53
C GLU A 315 -5.41 -15.28 -1.12
N GLN A 316 -4.59 -15.05 -0.09
CA GLN A 316 -4.96 -15.34 1.30
C GLN A 316 -6.14 -14.48 1.81
N LEU A 317 -6.24 -13.23 1.36
CA LEU A 317 -7.33 -12.33 1.70
C LEU A 317 -8.67 -12.86 1.18
N ILE A 318 -8.72 -13.35 -0.07
CA ILE A 318 -9.94 -13.93 -0.65
C ILE A 318 -10.29 -15.25 0.04
N LEU A 319 -9.28 -16.03 0.44
CA LEU A 319 -9.45 -17.28 1.20
C LEU A 319 -9.72 -17.06 2.70
N ARG A 320 -9.93 -15.81 3.14
CA ARG A 320 -10.22 -15.42 4.53
C ARG A 320 -9.23 -16.00 5.54
N ALA A 321 -7.95 -15.93 5.23
CA ALA A 321 -6.91 -16.33 6.16
C ALA A 321 -6.95 -15.43 7.41
N THR A 322 -6.91 -16.04 8.60
CA THR A 322 -6.92 -15.35 9.91
C THR A 322 -5.56 -15.34 10.61
N ALA A 323 -4.54 -15.93 9.98
CA ALA A 323 -3.21 -16.06 10.57
C ALA A 323 -2.56 -14.68 10.74
N GLN A 324 -2.24 -14.32 11.98
CA GLN A 324 -1.69 -13.00 12.32
C GLN A 324 -0.16 -12.94 12.23
N ASN A 325 0.53 -14.08 12.35
CA ASN A 325 1.99 -14.15 12.36
C ASN A 325 2.47 -15.27 11.41
N ILE A 326 3.15 -14.89 10.34
CA ILE A 326 3.68 -15.82 9.35
C ILE A 326 5.14 -15.51 9.13
N VAL A 327 5.99 -16.53 9.21
CA VAL A 327 7.42 -16.39 8.99
C VAL A 327 7.69 -16.38 7.49
N LEU A 328 8.50 -15.42 7.03
CA LEU A 328 8.75 -15.18 5.60
C LEU A 328 9.56 -16.30 4.90
N ASN A 329 10.09 -17.27 5.64
CA ASN A 329 10.80 -18.43 5.10
C ASN A 329 10.02 -19.74 5.23
N ASP A 330 8.74 -19.67 5.63
CA ASP A 330 7.92 -20.86 5.79
C ASP A 330 7.63 -21.51 4.42
N PRO A 331 7.81 -22.83 4.24
CA PRO A 331 7.55 -23.49 2.96
C PRO A 331 6.10 -23.37 2.47
N SER A 332 5.15 -23.00 3.34
CA SER A 332 3.74 -22.75 3.00
C SER A 332 3.48 -21.45 2.25
N ILE A 333 4.45 -20.53 2.15
CA ILE A 333 4.27 -19.28 1.40
C ILE A 333 4.77 -19.35 -0.05
N ASN A 334 5.28 -20.51 -0.48
CA ASN A 334 5.84 -20.67 -1.83
C ASN A 334 4.81 -20.43 -2.94
N LEU A 335 5.20 -19.63 -3.94
CA LEU A 335 4.46 -19.40 -5.17
C LEU A 335 5.26 -19.88 -6.37
N LEU A 336 4.58 -20.45 -7.35
CA LEU A 336 5.18 -20.82 -8.63
C LEU A 336 5.39 -19.57 -9.48
N GLY A 337 6.61 -19.36 -9.96
CA GLY A 337 6.94 -18.29 -10.89
C GLY A 337 8.37 -17.77 -10.70
N SER A 338 8.90 -17.09 -11.72
CA SER A 338 10.13 -16.33 -11.55
C SER A 338 9.80 -14.93 -11.05
N TYR A 339 10.31 -14.59 -9.87
CA TYR A 339 10.23 -13.26 -9.28
C TYR A 339 11.52 -12.46 -9.49
N ALA A 340 12.32 -12.86 -10.48
CA ALA A 340 13.55 -12.18 -10.88
C ALA A 340 13.36 -11.32 -12.14
N THR A 341 12.13 -11.18 -12.65
CA THR A 341 11.85 -10.45 -13.89
C THR A 341 11.94 -8.93 -13.69
N PRO A 342 12.34 -8.17 -14.74
CA PRO A 342 12.42 -6.71 -14.68
C PRO A 342 11.03 -6.04 -14.62
N THR A 343 9.99 -6.77 -14.97
CA THR A 343 8.59 -6.35 -14.92
C THR A 343 7.75 -7.41 -14.25
N ALA A 344 6.80 -7.00 -13.43
CA ALA A 344 5.96 -7.90 -12.66
C ALA A 344 4.58 -7.29 -12.41
N PHE A 345 3.58 -8.15 -12.19
CA PHE A 345 2.19 -7.74 -12.01
C PHE A 345 1.63 -8.30 -10.70
N VAL A 346 0.90 -7.44 -9.98
CA VAL A 346 0.09 -7.85 -8.84
C VAL A 346 -1.32 -8.15 -9.34
N SER A 347 -1.73 -9.41 -9.24
CA SER A 347 -3.05 -9.88 -9.61
C SER A 347 -4.05 -9.54 -8.51
N THR A 348 -5.20 -9.01 -8.90
CA THR A 348 -6.34 -8.72 -8.01
C THR A 348 -7.64 -8.97 -8.75
N VAL A 349 -8.70 -9.29 -8.00
CA VAL A 349 -10.03 -9.55 -8.59
C VAL A 349 -10.80 -8.24 -8.75
N ASN A 350 -11.33 -8.03 -9.96
CA ASN A 350 -11.99 -6.78 -10.35
C ASN A 350 -13.24 -6.41 -9.51
N ASN A 351 -13.85 -7.41 -8.86
CA ASN A 351 -15.04 -7.32 -8.02
C ASN A 351 -14.73 -7.45 -6.51
N TYR A 352 -13.46 -7.30 -6.11
CA TYR A 352 -13.05 -7.44 -4.70
C TYR A 352 -13.84 -6.53 -3.76
N GLY A 353 -14.13 -5.28 -4.16
CA GLY A 353 -14.93 -4.36 -3.34
C GLY A 353 -16.35 -4.87 -3.07
N ALA A 354 -16.99 -5.53 -4.04
CA ALA A 354 -18.30 -6.15 -3.83
C ALA A 354 -18.21 -7.38 -2.91
N TRP A 355 -17.16 -8.20 -3.08
CA TRP A 355 -16.87 -9.28 -2.15
C TRP A 355 -16.68 -8.75 -0.73
N LEU A 356 -15.89 -7.68 -0.54
CA LEU A 356 -15.62 -7.10 0.76
C LEU A 356 -16.91 -6.54 1.41
N GLN A 357 -17.75 -5.85 0.63
CA GLN A 357 -19.03 -5.31 1.10
C GLN A 357 -19.94 -6.39 1.68
N HIS A 358 -20.13 -7.50 0.94
CA HIS A 358 -21.08 -8.52 1.34
C HIS A 358 -20.54 -9.47 2.42
N ASN A 359 -19.22 -9.64 2.51
CA ASN A 359 -18.60 -10.62 3.41
C ASN A 359 -18.08 -10.01 4.72
N GLU A 360 -17.20 -9.01 4.63
CA GLU A 360 -16.48 -8.50 5.81
C GLU A 360 -17.10 -7.22 6.36
N LEU A 361 -17.66 -6.37 5.48
CA LEU A 361 -18.18 -5.05 5.85
C LEU A 361 -19.68 -5.02 6.12
N SER A 362 -20.37 -6.16 6.08
CA SER A 362 -21.80 -6.26 6.41
C SER A 362 -22.07 -6.33 7.93
N ALA A 363 -21.02 -6.42 8.74
CA ALA A 363 -21.09 -6.28 10.19
C ALA A 363 -21.54 -4.87 10.60
N ILE A 364 -22.25 -4.76 11.72
CA ILE A 364 -22.89 -3.52 12.20
C ILE A 364 -21.86 -2.41 12.43
N GLU A 365 -20.74 -2.74 13.07
CA GLU A 365 -19.69 -1.79 13.44
C GLU A 365 -19.08 -1.15 12.20
N ALA A 366 -18.73 -1.99 11.22
CA ALA A 366 -18.16 -1.56 9.95
C ALA A 366 -19.20 -0.75 9.13
N SER A 367 -20.46 -1.18 9.15
CA SER A 367 -21.55 -0.52 8.42
C SER A 367 -21.89 0.86 8.98
N ILE A 368 -22.01 1.01 10.30
CA ILE A 368 -22.25 2.30 10.95
C ILE A 368 -21.08 3.25 10.68
N ALA A 369 -19.84 2.77 10.85
CA ALA A 369 -18.65 3.57 10.57
C ALA A 369 -18.63 4.01 9.09
N GLY A 370 -18.93 3.10 8.16
CA GLY A 370 -19.00 3.36 6.73
C GLY A 370 -20.10 4.37 6.34
N LEU A 371 -21.30 4.25 6.91
CA LEU A 371 -22.40 5.20 6.68
C LEU A 371 -22.04 6.61 7.14
N ARG A 372 -21.35 6.74 8.28
CA ARG A 372 -20.96 8.04 8.88
C ARG A 372 -19.94 8.83 8.09
N VAL A 373 -19.11 8.15 7.30
CA VAL A 373 -18.11 8.78 6.42
C VAL A 373 -18.56 8.85 4.96
N SER A 374 -19.69 8.23 4.62
CA SER A 374 -20.26 8.27 3.29
C SER A 374 -20.91 9.62 3.01
N ASP A 375 -20.85 10.06 1.75
CA ASP A 375 -21.58 11.24 1.30
C ASP A 375 -23.10 10.99 1.40
N ALA A 376 -23.76 11.82 2.21
CA ALA A 376 -25.20 11.72 2.50
C ALA A 376 -26.08 11.94 1.25
N CYS A 377 -25.62 12.70 0.25
CA CYS A 377 -26.33 12.84 -1.03
C CYS A 377 -26.40 11.51 -1.79
N ASN A 378 -25.47 10.58 -1.52
CA ASN A 378 -25.47 9.25 -2.12
C ASN A 378 -26.29 8.21 -1.33
N ALA A 379 -26.86 8.56 -0.17
CA ALA A 379 -27.57 7.61 0.68
C ALA A 379 -28.79 6.93 0.00
N PRO A 380 -29.63 7.62 -0.80
CA PRO A 380 -30.71 6.97 -1.54
C PRO A 380 -30.25 5.98 -2.62
N TRP A 381 -28.97 6.05 -3.03
CA TRP A 381 -28.34 5.06 -3.91
C TRP A 381 -27.84 3.83 -3.14
N ILE A 382 -28.10 3.69 -1.84
CA ILE A 382 -27.90 2.39 -1.18
C ILE A 382 -28.92 1.41 -1.76
N PHE A 383 -28.42 0.31 -2.34
CA PHE A 383 -29.27 -0.60 -3.11
C PHE A 383 -29.94 -1.62 -2.20
N THR A 384 -30.96 -1.16 -1.48
CA THR A 384 -31.78 -1.99 -0.60
C THR A 384 -33.25 -1.57 -0.73
N PRO A 385 -34.17 -2.48 -1.07
CA PRO A 385 -35.59 -2.19 -1.01
C PRO A 385 -36.05 -2.15 0.45
N TYR A 386 -36.24 -0.94 0.95
CA TYR A 386 -36.69 -0.68 2.30
C TYR A 386 -38.07 -1.32 2.56
N CYS A 387 -38.15 -2.07 3.66
CA CYS A 387 -39.36 -2.70 4.15
C CYS A 387 -40.12 -1.79 5.11
N TYR A 388 -39.38 -1.01 5.91
CA TYR A 388 -39.91 -0.15 6.95
C TYR A 388 -39.16 1.18 6.97
N LEU A 389 -39.86 2.24 7.34
CA LEU A 389 -39.22 3.53 7.59
C LEU A 389 -38.46 3.50 8.91
N ASP A 390 -39.07 2.94 9.96
CA ASP A 390 -38.61 2.96 11.34
C ASP A 390 -38.36 1.57 11.94
N TRP A 391 -37.50 1.48 12.95
CA TRP A 391 -37.20 0.21 13.63
C TRP A 391 -38.40 -0.39 14.37
N LYS A 392 -39.35 0.44 14.82
CA LYS A 392 -40.59 -0.02 15.47
C LYS A 392 -41.63 -0.52 14.46
N LYS A 393 -41.32 -0.52 13.16
CA LYS A 393 -42.15 -1.05 12.08
C LYS A 393 -43.53 -0.36 11.99
N ARG A 394 -43.64 0.88 12.48
CA ARG A 394 -44.89 1.66 12.46
C ARG A 394 -45.28 2.02 11.04
N TRP A 395 -44.30 2.31 10.20
CA TRP A 395 -44.54 2.71 8.81
C TRP A 395 -43.91 1.72 7.84
N SER A 396 -44.77 0.96 7.18
CA SER A 396 -44.39 -0.02 6.15
C SER A 396 -44.17 0.65 4.79
N MET A 397 -43.14 0.22 4.05
CA MET A 397 -42.68 0.84 2.80
C MET A 397 -42.70 -0.09 1.57
N ALA A 398 -42.89 -1.40 1.74
CA ALA A 398 -42.81 -2.31 0.60
C ALA A 398 -43.83 -1.98 -0.50
N TYR A 399 -43.45 -2.07 -1.77
CA TYR A 399 -44.34 -1.71 -2.89
C TYR A 399 -45.57 -2.64 -2.98
N SER A 400 -45.41 -3.94 -2.68
CA SER A 400 -46.48 -4.94 -2.75
C SER A 400 -46.73 -5.64 -1.42
N ASN A 401 -47.94 -6.16 -1.23
CA ASN A 401 -48.30 -6.91 -0.02
C ASN A 401 -47.45 -8.20 0.13
N GLN A 402 -47.25 -8.92 -0.98
CA GLN A 402 -46.40 -10.12 -0.98
C GLN A 402 -44.96 -9.80 -0.57
N ARG A 403 -44.44 -8.65 -1.00
CA ARG A 403 -43.12 -8.18 -0.56
C ARG A 403 -43.10 -7.86 0.94
N GLN A 404 -44.13 -7.17 1.45
CA GLN A 404 -44.24 -6.87 2.88
C GLN A 404 -44.24 -8.15 3.74
N LEU A 405 -44.90 -9.21 3.29
CA LEU A 405 -44.86 -10.51 3.98
C LEU A 405 -43.45 -11.13 3.98
N ARG A 406 -42.67 -10.95 2.91
CA ARG A 406 -41.26 -11.41 2.90
C ARG A 406 -40.37 -10.61 3.85
N CYS A 407 -40.65 -9.32 4.02
CA CYS A 407 -39.91 -8.45 4.95
C CYS A 407 -39.92 -8.97 6.40
N GLN A 408 -40.96 -9.70 6.80
CA GLN A 408 -41.04 -10.32 8.14
C GLN A 408 -39.94 -11.37 8.38
N LYS A 409 -39.30 -11.89 7.32
CA LYS A 409 -38.17 -12.82 7.41
C LYS A 409 -36.81 -12.12 7.35
N MET A 410 -36.78 -10.79 7.24
CA MET A 410 -35.56 -9.99 7.03
C MET A 410 -35.36 -8.95 8.15
N GLU A 411 -36.06 -9.09 9.28
CA GLU A 411 -36.12 -8.08 10.33
C GLU A 411 -34.80 -7.89 11.09
N GLU A 412 -33.93 -8.90 11.09
CA GLU A 412 -32.60 -8.79 11.69
C GLU A 412 -31.62 -7.96 10.84
N ASN A 413 -31.94 -7.72 9.56
CA ASN A 413 -31.09 -6.96 8.65
C ASN A 413 -31.42 -5.46 8.74
N ALA A 414 -30.52 -4.70 9.34
CA ALA A 414 -30.66 -3.25 9.49
C ALA A 414 -30.83 -2.50 8.16
N ALA A 415 -30.38 -3.07 7.03
CA ALA A 415 -30.51 -2.44 5.71
C ALA A 415 -31.94 -2.40 5.17
N VAL A 416 -32.90 -3.12 5.77
CA VAL A 416 -34.32 -3.04 5.35
C VAL A 416 -35.07 -1.86 6.01
N TYR A 417 -34.42 -1.16 6.94
CA TYR A 417 -34.95 -0.02 7.68
C TYR A 417 -34.28 1.27 7.21
N LEU A 418 -35.07 2.25 6.75
CA LEU A 418 -34.52 3.53 6.30
C LEU A 418 -33.93 4.35 7.47
N GLU A 419 -34.50 4.20 8.66
CA GLU A 419 -33.98 4.77 9.92
C GLU A 419 -32.50 4.44 10.15
N SER A 420 -32.06 3.20 9.89
CA SER A 420 -30.66 2.79 10.07
C SER A 420 -29.69 3.67 9.29
N VAL A 421 -30.08 4.07 8.07
CA VAL A 421 -29.28 4.93 7.20
C VAL A 421 -29.36 6.38 7.66
N LEU A 422 -30.59 6.90 7.86
CA LEU A 422 -30.80 8.31 8.19
C LEU A 422 -30.14 8.72 9.51
N ARG A 423 -30.12 7.84 10.52
CA ARG A 423 -29.44 8.07 11.80
C ARG A 423 -27.92 8.21 11.68
N ASN A 424 -27.34 7.67 10.61
CA ASN A 424 -25.88 7.51 10.49
C ASN A 424 -25.25 8.32 9.39
N ILE A 425 -26.03 9.01 8.57
CA ILE A 425 -25.51 9.98 7.57
C ILE A 425 -25.57 11.41 8.12
N ASP A 426 -24.94 12.35 7.42
CA ASP A 426 -25.17 13.77 7.69
C ASP A 426 -26.56 14.20 7.19
N TYR A 427 -27.51 14.31 8.13
CA TYR A 427 -28.90 14.64 7.81
C TYR A 427 -29.04 16.01 7.12
N ALA A 428 -28.22 17.00 7.46
CA ALA A 428 -28.30 18.32 6.84
C ALA A 428 -27.94 18.28 5.35
N THR A 429 -26.85 17.58 5.01
CA THR A 429 -26.45 17.34 3.61
C THR A 429 -27.48 16.48 2.86
N PHE A 430 -28.05 15.46 3.52
CA PHE A 430 -29.15 14.68 2.95
C PHE A 430 -30.37 15.56 2.64
N ALA A 431 -30.79 16.40 3.58
CA ALA A 431 -31.93 17.29 3.42
C ALA A 431 -31.71 18.33 2.31
N TYR A 432 -30.47 18.80 2.13
CA TYR A 432 -30.11 19.67 1.01
C TYR A 432 -30.33 18.98 -0.35
N CYS A 433 -29.87 17.73 -0.50
CA CYS A 433 -29.96 16.99 -1.76
C CYS A 433 -31.35 16.40 -2.05
N TRP A 434 -32.06 15.91 -1.02
CA TRP A 434 -33.26 15.09 -1.17
C TRP A 434 -34.46 15.57 -0.35
N GLY A 435 -34.35 16.67 0.40
CA GLY A 435 -35.36 17.08 1.39
C GLY A 435 -36.76 17.32 0.80
N SER A 436 -36.86 17.91 -0.40
CA SER A 436 -38.16 18.13 -1.06
C SER A 436 -38.86 16.83 -1.47
N ALA A 437 -38.11 15.89 -2.04
CA ALA A 437 -38.62 14.58 -2.39
C ALA A 437 -38.93 13.74 -1.15
N PHE A 438 -38.09 13.82 -0.11
CA PHE A 438 -38.30 13.15 1.17
C PHE A 438 -39.55 13.67 1.89
N GLU A 439 -39.79 14.99 1.88
CA GLU A 439 -40.99 15.59 2.45
C GLU A 439 -42.25 15.10 1.72
N THR A 440 -42.19 14.99 0.39
CA THR A 440 -43.32 14.47 -0.41
C THR A 440 -43.56 12.98 -0.15
N ALA A 441 -42.50 12.18 -0.13
CA ALA A 441 -42.56 10.72 0.00
C ALA A 441 -42.93 10.25 1.42
N PHE A 442 -42.54 11.00 2.46
CA PHE A 442 -42.68 10.60 3.86
C PHE A 442 -43.14 11.76 4.76
N GLY A 443 -42.46 12.91 4.70
CA GLY A 443 -42.62 14.00 5.68
C GLY A 443 -44.06 14.50 5.84
N ALA A 444 -44.77 14.71 4.74
CA ALA A 444 -46.13 15.25 4.74
C ALA A 444 -47.13 14.33 5.47
N ASP A 445 -46.93 13.01 5.43
CA ASP A 445 -47.78 12.06 6.15
C ASP A 445 -47.33 11.89 7.60
N LEU A 446 -46.01 11.88 7.86
CA LEU A 446 -45.48 11.77 9.22
C LEU A 446 -45.89 12.95 10.10
N ARG A 447 -45.93 14.16 9.54
CA ARG A 447 -46.34 15.39 10.25
C ARG A 447 -47.79 15.36 10.73
N GLN A 448 -48.62 14.45 10.24
CA GLN A 448 -50.03 14.31 10.68
C GLN A 448 -50.15 13.62 12.04
N SER A 449 -49.08 13.01 12.55
CA SER A 449 -49.06 12.30 13.83
C SER A 449 -47.98 12.86 14.77
N SER A 450 -48.24 12.85 16.08
CA SER A 450 -47.24 13.26 17.09
C SER A 450 -46.01 12.35 17.05
N ASP A 451 -46.22 11.06 16.87
CA ASP A 451 -45.16 10.05 16.72
C ASP A 451 -44.25 10.33 15.51
N GLY A 452 -44.83 10.69 14.36
CA GLY A 452 -44.07 11.02 13.15
C GLY A 452 -43.30 12.33 13.27
N GLN A 453 -43.88 13.34 13.92
CA GLN A 453 -43.16 14.59 14.23
C GLN A 453 -41.96 14.35 15.15
N ALA A 454 -42.13 13.53 16.19
CA ALA A 454 -41.04 13.17 17.10
C ALA A 454 -39.93 12.38 16.39
N TRP A 455 -40.30 11.43 15.52
CA TRP A 455 -39.33 10.66 14.73
C TRP A 455 -38.53 11.56 13.76
N LEU A 456 -39.21 12.46 13.03
CA LEU A 456 -38.55 13.43 12.15
C LEU A 456 -37.58 14.33 12.92
N HIS A 457 -37.96 14.77 14.12
CA HIS A 457 -37.08 15.58 14.97
C HIS A 457 -35.84 14.78 15.41
N SER A 458 -36.01 13.55 15.90
CA SER A 458 -34.92 12.67 16.32
C SER A 458 -33.92 12.43 15.18
N MET A 459 -34.39 12.12 13.95
CA MET A 459 -33.49 11.90 12.81
C MET A 459 -32.63 13.12 12.45
N ALA A 460 -33.14 14.33 12.70
CA ALA A 460 -32.45 15.56 12.35
C ALA A 460 -31.47 16.04 13.43
N THR A 461 -31.69 15.70 14.70
CA THR A 461 -30.96 16.27 15.85
C THR A 461 -30.13 15.27 16.64
N GLU A 462 -30.52 14.00 16.69
CA GLU A 462 -29.87 13.00 17.52
C GLU A 462 -28.77 12.27 16.74
N ARG A 463 -27.51 12.43 17.16
CA ARG A 463 -26.38 11.65 16.64
C ARG A 463 -25.58 11.06 17.79
N LEU A 464 -25.79 9.77 18.05
CA LEU A 464 -25.11 9.07 19.12
C LEU A 464 -23.62 8.80 18.78
N PRO A 465 -22.74 8.71 19.78
CA PRO A 465 -21.41 8.15 19.61
C PRO A 465 -21.44 6.77 18.96
N LEU A 466 -20.36 6.37 18.28
CA LEU A 466 -20.31 5.13 17.49
C LEU A 466 -20.68 3.90 18.32
N GLN A 467 -20.13 3.78 19.53
CA GLN A 467 -20.36 2.63 20.41
C GLN A 467 -21.81 2.57 20.93
N ASP A 468 -22.40 3.71 21.24
CA ASP A 468 -23.78 3.78 21.75
C ASP A 468 -24.78 3.44 20.64
N GLU A 469 -24.52 3.88 19.40
CA GLU A 469 -25.34 3.51 18.24
C GLU A 469 -25.23 2.00 17.94
N ILE A 470 -24.04 1.40 18.05
CA ILE A 470 -23.86 -0.06 17.91
C ILE A 470 -24.68 -0.79 18.99
N ALA A 471 -24.60 -0.35 20.24
CA ALA A 471 -25.36 -0.94 21.34
C ALA A 471 -26.87 -0.83 21.10
N LEU A 472 -27.33 0.31 20.58
CA LEU A 472 -28.73 0.55 20.24
C LEU A 472 -29.22 -0.38 19.11
N TRP A 473 -28.44 -0.55 18.04
CA TRP A 473 -28.79 -1.49 16.95
C TRP A 473 -28.96 -2.92 17.48
N ARG A 474 -28.02 -3.37 18.33
CA ARG A 474 -28.10 -4.70 18.96
C ARG A 474 -29.29 -4.82 19.90
N GLN A 475 -29.65 -3.76 20.63
CA GLN A 475 -30.85 -3.73 21.48
C GLN A 475 -32.15 -3.91 20.67
N GLN A 476 -32.16 -3.45 19.41
CA GLN A 476 -33.29 -3.64 18.48
C GLN A 476 -33.24 -4.97 17.72
N ASN A 477 -32.39 -5.92 18.14
CA ASN A 477 -32.18 -7.22 17.48
C ASN A 477 -31.71 -7.12 16.02
N LEU A 478 -31.02 -6.05 15.66
CA LEU A 478 -30.36 -5.93 14.36
C LEU A 478 -29.00 -6.63 14.45
N SER A 479 -28.68 -7.50 13.49
CA SER A 479 -27.47 -8.34 13.50
C SER A 479 -26.49 -8.03 12.37
N ASN A 480 -26.98 -7.51 11.24
CA ASN A 480 -26.17 -7.20 10.06
C ASN A 480 -26.77 -6.06 9.23
N PHE A 481 -26.00 -5.54 8.29
CA PHE A 481 -26.44 -4.57 7.28
C PHE A 481 -26.10 -5.11 5.90
N GLN A 482 -26.96 -5.96 5.36
CA GLN A 482 -26.79 -6.58 4.04
C GLN A 482 -27.64 -5.89 2.98
N VAL A 483 -26.98 -5.22 2.04
CA VAL A 483 -27.60 -4.63 0.85
C VAL A 483 -27.79 -5.67 -0.26
N GLN A 484 -28.67 -5.39 -1.22
CA GLN A 484 -28.87 -6.30 -2.35
C GLN A 484 -27.70 -6.29 -3.32
N TRP A 485 -27.52 -7.44 -3.99
CA TRP A 485 -26.61 -7.55 -5.12
C TRP A 485 -27.06 -6.64 -6.26
N GLN A 486 -26.10 -6.01 -6.93
CA GLN A 486 -26.34 -5.05 -7.99
C GLN A 486 -25.16 -4.98 -8.96
N ASN A 487 -25.36 -4.48 -10.18
CA ASN A 487 -24.27 -4.26 -11.12
C ASN A 487 -24.17 -2.82 -11.68
N TYR A 488 -24.95 -1.89 -11.16
CA TYR A 488 -24.90 -0.48 -11.55
C TYR A 488 -23.83 0.35 -10.84
N LYS A 489 -23.22 -0.15 -9.76
CA LYS A 489 -22.03 0.43 -9.11
C LYS A 489 -20.93 -0.60 -9.09
N ARG A 490 -19.77 -0.22 -9.61
CA ARG A 490 -18.51 -0.87 -9.29
C ARG A 490 -18.02 -0.35 -7.96
N ILE A 491 -17.87 -1.26 -6.99
CA ILE A 491 -17.39 -0.91 -5.65
C ILE A 491 -15.88 -0.93 -5.68
N GLY A 492 -15.28 0.23 -5.41
CA GLY A 492 -13.84 0.40 -5.33
C GLY A 492 -13.27 -0.20 -4.04
N ALA A 493 -11.97 -0.48 -4.04
CA ALA A 493 -11.24 -0.97 -2.89
C ALA A 493 -9.77 -0.54 -3.01
N ILE A 494 -9.22 0.00 -1.92
CA ILE A 494 -7.80 0.30 -1.79
C ILE A 494 -7.30 -0.55 -0.62
N ASN A 495 -6.34 -1.41 -0.89
CA ASN A 495 -5.74 -2.27 0.15
C ASN A 495 -4.22 -2.17 0.06
N SER A 496 -3.56 -2.20 1.22
CA SER A 496 -2.11 -2.10 1.35
C SER A 496 -1.65 -2.82 2.61
N TYR A 497 -0.48 -3.45 2.55
CA TYR A 497 0.26 -3.89 3.74
C TYR A 497 1.39 -2.91 4.03
N SER A 498 1.99 -2.95 5.21
CA SER A 498 3.13 -2.08 5.52
C SER A 498 4.34 -2.89 5.95
N ILE A 499 5.53 -2.43 5.54
CA ILE A 499 6.82 -2.97 5.99
C ILE A 499 7.35 -2.00 7.05
N VAL A 500 7.59 -2.52 8.26
CA VAL A 500 8.18 -1.74 9.36
C VAL A 500 9.65 -2.09 9.45
N ASN A 501 10.52 -1.09 9.30
CA ASN A 501 11.97 -1.29 9.39
C ASN A 501 12.45 -1.35 10.85
N ALA A 502 13.75 -1.64 11.05
CA ALA A 502 14.35 -1.77 12.38
C ALA A 502 14.28 -0.47 13.24
N PHE A 503 14.05 0.69 12.62
CA PHE A 503 13.90 1.98 13.30
C PHE A 503 12.44 2.31 13.64
N GLY A 504 11.50 1.42 13.32
CA GLY A 504 10.06 1.63 13.55
C GLY A 504 9.37 2.48 12.47
N VAL A 505 10.05 2.79 11.36
CA VAL A 505 9.44 3.53 10.23
C VAL A 505 8.63 2.55 9.38
N SER A 506 7.38 2.92 9.12
CA SER A 506 6.43 2.11 8.37
C SER A 506 6.31 2.60 6.92
N TYR A 507 6.45 1.68 5.97
CA TYR A 507 6.34 1.95 4.54
C TYR A 507 5.14 1.18 3.94
N PRO A 508 4.08 1.88 3.49
CA PRO A 508 2.91 1.23 2.91
C PRO A 508 3.21 0.71 1.50
N MET A 509 2.79 -0.52 1.24
CA MET A 509 2.93 -1.25 -0.01
C MET A 509 1.54 -1.64 -0.53
N GLN A 510 1.20 -1.18 -1.73
CA GLN A 510 -0.14 -1.32 -2.27
C GLN A 510 -0.42 -2.75 -2.76
N LEU A 511 -1.53 -3.35 -2.32
CA LEU A 511 -2.01 -4.66 -2.76
C LEU A 511 -3.00 -4.54 -3.92
N MET A 512 -3.85 -3.50 -3.90
CA MET A 512 -4.81 -3.23 -4.96
C MET A 512 -5.29 -1.77 -4.94
N SER A 513 -5.72 -1.30 -6.10
CA SER A 513 -6.33 0.02 -6.32
C SER A 513 -7.49 -0.12 -7.30
N LEU A 514 -8.68 -0.43 -6.81
CA LEU A 514 -9.89 -0.53 -7.62
C LEU A 514 -10.71 0.74 -7.49
N ASN A 515 -10.99 1.41 -8.61
CA ASN A 515 -11.78 2.63 -8.61
C ASN A 515 -13.29 2.31 -8.51
N GLY A 516 -13.99 3.07 -7.67
CA GLY A 516 -15.45 3.03 -7.58
C GLY A 516 -16.08 3.85 -8.70
N SER A 517 -17.11 3.32 -9.37
CA SER A 517 -17.78 4.03 -10.46
C SER A 517 -19.23 3.59 -10.66
N TYR A 518 -20.06 4.49 -11.18
CA TYR A 518 -21.41 4.17 -11.62
C TYR A 518 -21.43 3.66 -13.07
N ARG A 519 -22.34 2.74 -13.35
CA ARG A 519 -22.51 2.01 -14.61
C ARG A 519 -23.95 2.12 -15.13
N TRP A 520 -24.51 3.32 -15.08
CA TRP A 520 -25.93 3.58 -15.39
C TRP A 520 -26.38 3.08 -16.76
N SER A 521 -25.53 3.21 -17.78
CA SER A 521 -25.86 2.83 -19.16
C SER A 521 -25.73 1.33 -19.44
N SER A 522 -24.92 0.61 -18.66
CA SER A 522 -24.63 -0.82 -18.88
C SER A 522 -25.22 -1.75 -17.81
N GLN A 523 -25.85 -1.20 -16.78
CA GLN A 523 -26.45 -1.98 -15.71
C GLN A 523 -27.68 -2.76 -16.21
N THR A 524 -27.95 -3.89 -15.57
CA THR A 524 -29.07 -4.77 -15.91
C THR A 524 -30.01 -5.00 -14.72
N THR A 525 -29.62 -4.61 -13.51
CA THR A 525 -30.32 -4.92 -12.26
C THR A 525 -31.53 -4.05 -11.96
N TYR A 526 -31.68 -2.87 -12.58
CA TYR A 526 -32.79 -1.94 -12.31
C TYR A 526 -34.19 -2.49 -12.61
N LYS A 527 -34.26 -3.51 -13.46
CA LYS A 527 -35.53 -4.19 -13.75
C LYS A 527 -36.02 -4.98 -12.52
N MET A 528 -35.11 -5.51 -11.70
CA MET A 528 -35.47 -6.25 -10.49
C MET A 528 -35.86 -5.32 -9.35
N TYR A 529 -35.06 -4.26 -9.15
CA TYR A 529 -35.26 -3.17 -8.19
C TYR A 529 -34.34 -2.01 -8.60
N TRP A 530 -34.75 -0.74 -8.43
CA TRP A 530 -34.00 0.41 -8.95
C TRP A 530 -33.49 1.42 -7.91
N SER A 531 -33.43 1.10 -6.61
CA SER A 531 -33.04 2.00 -5.50
C SER A 531 -34.05 3.10 -5.13
N LEU A 532 -33.96 3.56 -3.87
CA LEU A 532 -34.80 4.64 -3.32
C LEU A 532 -34.59 5.97 -4.05
N ALA A 533 -33.38 6.25 -4.54
CA ALA A 533 -33.10 7.45 -5.32
C ALA A 533 -34.03 7.60 -6.53
N ASN A 534 -34.31 6.49 -7.22
CA ASN A 534 -35.22 6.49 -8.36
C ASN A 534 -36.70 6.61 -7.93
N ASP A 535 -37.09 6.10 -6.76
CA ASP A 535 -38.43 6.33 -6.22
C ASP A 535 -38.66 7.81 -5.89
N LEU A 536 -37.70 8.44 -5.19
CA LEU A 536 -37.76 9.85 -4.83
C LEU A 536 -37.81 10.73 -6.09
N THR A 537 -37.01 10.40 -7.10
CA THR A 537 -37.04 11.08 -8.40
C THR A 537 -38.35 10.87 -9.13
N ALA A 538 -38.91 9.65 -9.10
CA ALA A 538 -40.20 9.36 -9.72
C ALA A 538 -41.33 10.16 -9.07
N ILE A 539 -41.37 10.28 -7.75
CA ILE A 539 -42.39 11.08 -7.05
C ILE A 539 -42.26 12.57 -7.34
N ALA A 540 -41.03 13.06 -7.55
CA ALA A 540 -40.80 14.44 -7.95
C ALA A 540 -41.14 14.72 -9.43
N SER A 541 -41.17 13.70 -10.29
CA SER A 541 -41.40 13.85 -11.72
C SER A 541 -42.87 13.68 -12.10
N ASN A 542 -43.45 14.69 -12.78
CA ASN A 542 -44.84 14.66 -13.24
C ASN A 542 -45.14 13.52 -14.25
N THR A 543 -44.13 13.00 -14.95
CA THR A 543 -44.30 12.00 -16.00
C THR A 543 -44.27 10.55 -15.49
N SER A 544 -43.90 10.33 -14.23
CA SER A 544 -43.70 8.98 -13.66
C SER A 544 -45.01 8.21 -13.45
N GLY A 545 -46.13 8.92 -13.32
CA GLY A 545 -47.43 8.35 -12.92
C GLY A 545 -47.60 8.16 -11.41
N ILE A 546 -46.60 8.48 -10.59
CA ILE A 546 -46.67 8.45 -9.12
C ILE A 546 -46.29 9.80 -8.48
N SER A 547 -46.38 10.88 -9.25
CA SER A 547 -45.98 12.21 -8.82
C SER A 547 -46.79 12.70 -7.61
N GLY A 548 -46.10 13.27 -6.61
CA GLY A 548 -46.74 13.83 -5.42
C GLY A 548 -47.32 12.80 -4.44
N LEU A 549 -47.12 11.51 -4.69
CA LEU A 549 -47.63 10.41 -3.86
C LEU A 549 -46.63 10.01 -2.77
N SER A 550 -47.14 9.29 -1.77
CA SER A 550 -46.39 8.81 -0.61
C SER A 550 -45.78 7.43 -0.84
N LEU A 551 -44.61 7.17 -0.26
CA LEU A 551 -44.02 5.81 -0.23
C LEU A 551 -44.43 5.01 1.01
N LEU A 552 -45.25 5.59 1.90
CA LEU A 552 -45.78 4.88 3.07
C LEU A 552 -47.06 4.13 2.72
N ARG A 553 -47.09 2.82 2.98
CA ARG A 553 -48.26 1.97 2.74
C ARG A 553 -49.49 2.38 3.56
N THR A 554 -49.27 2.97 4.73
CA THR A 554 -50.33 3.45 5.63
C THR A 554 -50.95 4.76 5.18
N SER A 555 -50.33 5.45 4.20
CA SER A 555 -50.84 6.70 3.66
C SER A 555 -52.04 6.45 2.73
N PRO A 556 -53.10 7.28 2.78
CA PRO A 556 -54.18 7.23 1.80
C PRO A 556 -53.71 7.57 0.38
N ARG A 557 -52.52 8.18 0.22
CA ARG A 557 -51.91 8.55 -1.06
C ARG A 557 -50.74 7.64 -1.43
N PHE A 558 -50.77 6.38 -1.02
CA PHE A 558 -49.69 5.43 -1.31
C PHE A 558 -49.47 5.24 -2.82
N ALA A 559 -48.23 5.45 -3.27
CA ALA A 559 -47.83 5.49 -4.67
C ALA A 559 -48.20 4.23 -5.46
N PHE A 560 -48.12 3.05 -4.82
CA PHE A 560 -48.35 1.76 -5.45
C PHE A 560 -49.70 1.14 -5.08
N ALA A 561 -50.67 1.95 -4.63
CA ALA A 561 -52.03 1.46 -4.37
C ALA A 561 -52.75 1.05 -5.67
N ASN A 562 -52.61 1.87 -6.73
CA ASN A 562 -53.30 1.69 -8.01
C ASN A 562 -52.36 1.34 -9.18
N THR A 563 -51.07 1.16 -8.91
CA THR A 563 -50.07 0.83 -9.93
C THR A 563 -48.97 -0.07 -9.35
N SER A 564 -48.21 -0.74 -10.21
CA SER A 564 -47.05 -1.54 -9.81
C SER A 564 -45.75 -0.83 -10.18
N LEU A 565 -44.67 -1.13 -9.47
CA LEU A 565 -43.36 -0.61 -9.88
C LEU A 565 -43.00 -1.07 -11.30
N GLN A 566 -43.38 -2.28 -11.71
CA GLN A 566 -43.21 -2.74 -13.09
C GLN A 566 -43.85 -1.79 -14.12
N ALA A 567 -45.05 -1.27 -13.86
CA ALA A 567 -45.72 -0.32 -14.74
C ALA A 567 -45.01 1.05 -14.77
N VAL A 568 -44.46 1.49 -13.63
CA VAL A 568 -43.64 2.71 -13.54
C VAL A 568 -42.33 2.54 -14.32
N LEU A 569 -41.67 1.38 -14.18
CA LEU A 569 -40.47 1.03 -14.95
C LEU A 569 -40.74 1.01 -16.45
N ALA A 570 -41.93 0.56 -16.87
CA ALA A 570 -42.34 0.60 -18.27
C ALA A 570 -42.55 2.03 -18.79
N ARG A 571 -43.18 2.91 -17.99
CA ARG A 571 -43.33 4.33 -18.34
C ARG A 571 -42.00 5.07 -18.45
N ASN A 572 -41.04 4.74 -17.59
CA ASN A 572 -39.70 5.34 -17.58
C ASN A 572 -38.70 4.64 -18.54
N ALA A 573 -39.17 3.74 -19.41
CA ALA A 573 -38.36 3.00 -20.38
C ALA A 573 -37.21 2.15 -19.80
N THR A 574 -37.11 1.97 -18.47
CA THR A 574 -36.19 1.04 -17.82
C THR A 574 -36.51 -0.42 -18.16
N LEU A 575 -37.80 -0.70 -18.37
CA LEU A 575 -38.32 -2.00 -18.78
C LEU A 575 -39.15 -1.83 -20.06
N MET A 576 -38.71 -2.41 -21.17
CA MET A 576 -39.48 -2.32 -22.42
C MET A 576 -40.81 -3.08 -22.28
N SER A 577 -41.88 -2.49 -22.82
CA SER A 577 -43.22 -3.09 -22.88
C SER A 577 -43.70 -3.14 -24.34
N PRO A 578 -44.24 -4.27 -24.84
CA PRO A 578 -44.43 -5.54 -24.13
C PRO A 578 -43.10 -6.20 -23.75
N LEU A 579 -43.13 -7.04 -22.71
CA LEU A 579 -41.95 -7.80 -22.29
C LEU A 579 -41.51 -8.75 -23.40
N ALA A 580 -40.20 -8.81 -23.63
CA ALA A 580 -39.59 -9.86 -24.44
C ALA A 580 -39.89 -11.25 -23.83
N SER A 581 -39.92 -12.29 -24.65
CA SER A 581 -40.41 -13.63 -24.25
C SER A 581 -39.61 -14.20 -23.07
N ALA A 582 -38.29 -14.01 -23.07
CA ALA A 582 -37.42 -14.45 -21.98
C ALA A 582 -37.72 -13.70 -20.66
N LEU A 583 -37.92 -12.38 -20.73
CA LEU A 583 -38.26 -11.58 -19.56
C LEU A 583 -39.67 -11.90 -19.05
N ALA A 584 -40.61 -12.24 -19.94
CA ALA A 584 -41.93 -12.71 -19.56
C ALA A 584 -41.84 -14.05 -18.81
N LEU A 585 -41.01 -15.00 -19.27
CA LEU A 585 -40.75 -16.25 -18.55
C LEU A 585 -40.18 -15.99 -17.16
N VAL A 586 -39.18 -15.10 -17.04
CA VAL A 586 -38.62 -14.70 -15.73
C VAL A 586 -39.71 -14.13 -14.84
N ALA A 587 -40.57 -13.25 -15.37
CA ALA A 587 -41.67 -12.68 -14.60
C ALA A 587 -42.67 -13.73 -14.10
N THR A 588 -42.91 -14.78 -14.89
CA THR A 588 -43.80 -15.90 -14.48
C THR A 588 -43.15 -16.88 -13.50
N THR A 589 -41.85 -17.11 -13.61
CA THR A 589 -41.13 -18.10 -12.78
C THR A 589 -40.67 -17.50 -11.45
N VAL A 590 -40.10 -16.30 -11.48
CA VAL A 590 -39.52 -15.63 -10.30
C VAL A 590 -40.53 -14.67 -9.65
N GLY A 591 -41.31 -13.97 -10.47
CA GLY A 591 -42.26 -12.96 -10.04
C GLY A 591 -42.08 -11.62 -10.77
N PRO A 592 -43.00 -10.67 -10.55
CA PRO A 592 -43.02 -9.41 -11.29
C PRO A 592 -41.79 -8.54 -11.01
N PHE A 593 -41.37 -7.81 -12.05
CA PHE A 593 -40.24 -6.88 -11.98
C PHE A 593 -40.52 -5.70 -11.02
N GLY A 594 -39.44 -5.11 -10.48
CA GLY A 594 -39.50 -4.05 -9.47
C GLY A 594 -39.66 -4.54 -8.02
N VAL A 595 -40.12 -5.77 -7.79
CA VAL A 595 -40.27 -6.33 -6.43
C VAL A 595 -39.47 -7.62 -6.22
N THR A 596 -38.43 -7.84 -7.04
CA THR A 596 -37.59 -9.04 -7.00
C THR A 596 -36.36 -8.80 -6.14
N ASP A 597 -36.07 -9.74 -5.23
CA ASP A 597 -34.93 -9.70 -4.33
C ASP A 597 -33.67 -10.29 -4.96
N MET A 598 -32.59 -9.50 -5.05
CA MET A 598 -31.29 -9.99 -5.45
C MET A 598 -30.36 -10.09 -4.24
N VAL A 599 -30.13 -11.32 -3.76
CA VAL A 599 -29.31 -11.60 -2.57
C VAL A 599 -27.95 -12.13 -3.00
N TYR A 600 -26.88 -11.55 -2.46
CA TYR A 600 -25.53 -12.08 -2.64
C TYR A 600 -25.32 -13.27 -1.69
N VAL A 601 -25.01 -14.44 -2.24
CA VAL A 601 -24.69 -15.63 -1.45
C VAL A 601 -23.17 -15.77 -1.34
N SER A 602 -22.67 -15.60 -0.13
CA SER A 602 -21.24 -15.73 0.18
C SER A 602 -20.76 -17.17 0.08
N VAL A 603 -19.50 -17.35 -0.34
CA VAL A 603 -18.83 -18.66 -0.25
C VAL A 603 -18.73 -19.07 1.22
N PRO A 604 -19.21 -20.27 1.61
CA PRO A 604 -19.10 -20.74 2.99
C PRO A 604 -17.65 -20.74 3.49
N ALA A 605 -17.44 -20.34 4.74
CA ALA A 605 -16.11 -20.28 5.34
C ALA A 605 -15.38 -21.64 5.30
N ALA A 606 -16.13 -22.75 5.47
CA ALA A 606 -15.61 -24.12 5.38
C ALA A 606 -15.00 -24.45 4.00
N VAL A 607 -15.59 -23.94 2.91
CA VAL A 607 -15.05 -24.11 1.55
C VAL A 607 -13.74 -23.35 1.43
N SER A 608 -13.72 -22.08 1.86
CA SER A 608 -12.53 -21.22 1.77
C SER A 608 -11.38 -21.77 2.62
N SER A 609 -11.66 -22.29 3.81
CA SER A 609 -10.65 -22.94 4.66
C SER A 609 -10.11 -24.21 4.04
N LEU A 610 -10.97 -25.08 3.51
CA LEU A 610 -10.52 -26.33 2.89
C LEU A 610 -9.65 -26.07 1.65
N VAL A 611 -10.04 -25.12 0.79
CA VAL A 611 -9.22 -24.70 -0.35
C VAL A 611 -7.86 -24.20 0.11
N ARG A 612 -7.81 -23.35 1.14
CA ARG A 612 -6.55 -22.84 1.70
C ARG A 612 -5.66 -23.96 2.23
N ASP A 613 -6.23 -24.92 2.96
CA ASP A 613 -5.48 -26.03 3.55
C ASP A 613 -4.92 -26.98 2.47
N ILE A 614 -5.68 -27.23 1.41
CA ILE A 614 -5.22 -27.99 0.23
C ILE A 614 -4.04 -27.27 -0.44
N LEU A 615 -4.17 -25.97 -0.70
CA LEU A 615 -3.10 -25.18 -1.32
C LEU A 615 -1.86 -25.13 -0.43
N GLN A 616 -2.03 -24.99 0.88
CA GLN A 616 -0.95 -25.06 1.84
C GLN A 616 -0.21 -26.40 1.76
N MET A 617 -0.92 -27.52 1.72
CA MET A 617 -0.30 -28.85 1.57
C MET A 617 0.47 -28.98 0.25
N ALA A 618 -0.10 -28.50 -0.87
CA ALA A 618 0.58 -28.50 -2.16
C ALA A 618 1.88 -27.68 -2.12
N ARG A 619 1.86 -26.50 -1.49
CA ARG A 619 3.05 -25.66 -1.28
C ARG A 619 4.11 -26.32 -0.41
N LEU A 620 3.71 -26.98 0.68
CA LEU A 620 4.62 -27.73 1.54
C LEU A 620 5.30 -28.88 0.79
N SER A 621 4.57 -29.59 -0.07
CA SER A 621 5.14 -30.66 -0.91
C SER A 621 6.15 -30.10 -1.93
N MET A 622 5.85 -28.98 -2.57
CA MET A 622 6.76 -28.30 -3.50
C MET A 622 8.00 -27.71 -2.80
N GLY A 623 7.84 -27.15 -1.59
CA GLY A 623 8.94 -26.56 -0.82
C GLY A 623 10.00 -27.58 -0.40
N LYS A 624 9.64 -28.87 -0.33
CA LYS A 624 10.55 -29.96 0.07
C LYS A 624 11.24 -30.67 -1.10
N SER A 625 10.77 -30.51 -2.33
CA SER A 625 11.25 -31.31 -3.47
C SER A 625 11.24 -30.52 -4.79
N ILE A 626 12.41 -30.47 -5.44
CA ILE A 626 12.57 -29.88 -6.78
C ILE A 626 11.80 -30.72 -7.82
N LEU A 627 11.72 -32.04 -7.65
CA LEU A 627 10.95 -32.90 -8.53
C LEU A 627 9.44 -32.64 -8.41
N ALA A 628 8.95 -32.33 -7.21
CA ALA A 628 7.56 -31.91 -7.01
C ALA A 628 7.27 -30.58 -7.72
N GLN A 629 8.19 -29.61 -7.67
CA GLN A 629 8.06 -28.34 -8.39
C GLN A 629 8.02 -28.57 -9.91
N ALA A 630 8.89 -29.43 -10.43
CA ALA A 630 8.92 -29.77 -11.86
C ALA A 630 7.60 -30.45 -12.30
N ALA A 631 7.11 -31.42 -11.53
CA ALA A 631 5.84 -32.10 -11.80
C ALA A 631 4.64 -31.15 -11.73
N TYR A 632 4.60 -30.25 -10.75
CA TYR A 632 3.57 -29.21 -10.65
C TYR A 632 3.63 -28.25 -11.85
N ASN A 633 4.82 -27.82 -12.26
CA ASN A 633 5.00 -26.93 -13.41
C ASN A 633 4.58 -27.59 -14.73
N GLN A 634 4.74 -28.92 -14.83
CA GLN A 634 4.34 -29.72 -15.99
C GLN A 634 2.82 -29.76 -16.20
N ILE A 635 2.00 -29.55 -15.16
CA ILE A 635 0.55 -29.45 -15.29
C ILE A 635 0.21 -28.26 -16.19
N SER A 636 -0.22 -28.51 -17.43
CA SER A 636 -0.52 -27.44 -18.40
C SER A 636 -1.95 -26.91 -18.24
N PRO A 637 -2.16 -25.68 -17.74
CA PRO A 637 -3.49 -25.07 -17.68
C PRO A 637 -4.03 -24.73 -19.06
N LEU A 638 -5.34 -24.87 -19.23
CA LEU A 638 -6.03 -24.36 -20.41
C LEU A 638 -6.09 -22.84 -20.39
N GLY A 639 -5.88 -22.20 -21.55
CA GLY A 639 -6.10 -20.75 -21.69
C GLY A 639 -7.57 -20.35 -21.51
N THR A 640 -8.50 -21.24 -21.85
CA THR A 640 -9.94 -21.11 -21.61
C THR A 640 -10.57 -22.50 -21.53
N SER A 641 -11.61 -22.66 -20.72
CA SER A 641 -12.45 -23.85 -20.62
C SER A 641 -13.92 -23.48 -20.72
N TYR A 642 -14.72 -24.33 -21.36
CA TYR A 642 -16.14 -24.11 -21.66
C TYR A 642 -16.99 -25.28 -21.18
N PRO A 643 -17.10 -25.53 -19.87
CA PRO A 643 -17.84 -26.67 -19.36
C PRO A 643 -19.35 -26.51 -19.59
N ILE A 644 -20.01 -27.61 -19.95
CA ILE A 644 -21.43 -27.65 -20.30
C ILE A 644 -22.13 -28.80 -19.57
N PRO A 645 -23.27 -28.59 -18.88
CA PRO A 645 -24.08 -29.69 -18.35
C PRO A 645 -24.53 -30.66 -19.46
N LYS A 646 -24.42 -31.98 -19.23
CA LYS A 646 -24.66 -32.98 -20.27
C LYS A 646 -26.11 -32.98 -20.74
N LYS A 647 -27.07 -32.70 -19.86
CA LYS A 647 -28.49 -32.47 -20.17
C LYS A 647 -28.72 -31.45 -21.29
N TRP A 648 -27.79 -30.52 -21.50
CA TRP A 648 -27.91 -29.52 -22.57
C TRP A 648 -27.02 -29.82 -23.78
N LEU A 649 -25.88 -30.49 -23.56
CA LEU A 649 -24.98 -30.94 -24.62
C LEU A 649 -25.61 -32.06 -25.48
N THR A 650 -26.32 -33.00 -24.85
CA THR A 650 -27.08 -34.07 -25.51
C THR A 650 -28.53 -33.95 -25.05
N PRO A 651 -29.39 -33.16 -25.73
CA PRO A 651 -29.65 -33.26 -27.17
C PRO A 651 -29.18 -32.08 -28.03
N ASN A 652 -28.31 -31.20 -27.52
CA ASN A 652 -27.74 -30.04 -28.24
C ASN A 652 -28.75 -28.89 -28.44
N TYR A 653 -29.32 -28.40 -27.34
CA TYR A 653 -30.34 -27.35 -27.38
C TYR A 653 -29.84 -26.04 -28.00
N ALA A 654 -30.73 -25.33 -28.71
CA ALA A 654 -30.49 -23.95 -29.12
C ALA A 654 -30.83 -23.01 -27.95
N SER A 655 -29.79 -22.44 -27.32
CA SER A 655 -29.90 -21.44 -26.26
C SER A 655 -30.10 -20.04 -26.83
N TYR A 656 -31.02 -19.29 -26.22
CA TYR A 656 -31.32 -17.90 -26.53
C TYR A 656 -30.86 -16.96 -25.40
N GLY A 657 -29.99 -17.43 -24.49
CA GLY A 657 -29.43 -16.65 -23.39
C GLY A 657 -29.37 -17.43 -22.08
N GLY A 658 -28.59 -16.93 -21.12
CA GLY A 658 -28.38 -17.57 -19.82
C GLY A 658 -28.49 -16.62 -18.62
N SER A 659 -29.05 -15.42 -18.79
CA SER A 659 -29.19 -14.43 -17.72
C SER A 659 -30.66 -14.02 -17.51
N PRO A 660 -31.18 -14.07 -16.28
CA PRO A 660 -32.54 -13.63 -15.99
C PRO A 660 -32.72 -12.10 -16.08
N LEU A 661 -31.63 -11.35 -16.29
CA LEU A 661 -31.62 -9.89 -16.40
C LEU A 661 -31.71 -9.40 -17.86
N CYS A 662 -31.62 -10.32 -18.83
CA CYS A 662 -31.54 -10.01 -20.25
C CYS A 662 -32.69 -10.65 -21.03
N GLN A 663 -33.02 -10.03 -22.16
CA GLN A 663 -33.95 -10.59 -23.14
C GLN A 663 -33.29 -11.72 -23.96
N GLU A 664 -34.11 -12.46 -24.70
CA GLU A 664 -33.65 -13.50 -25.61
C GLU A 664 -32.75 -12.95 -26.75
N PHE A 665 -31.86 -13.80 -27.26
CA PHE A 665 -31.09 -13.52 -28.46
C PHE A 665 -31.97 -13.48 -29.70
N VAL A 666 -31.51 -12.75 -30.72
CA VAL A 666 -32.17 -12.72 -32.04
C VAL A 666 -32.07 -14.08 -32.75
N SER A 667 -31.03 -14.85 -32.47
CA SER A 667 -30.84 -16.21 -33.00
C SER A 667 -30.35 -17.16 -31.90
N GLY A 668 -30.89 -18.38 -31.88
CA GLY A 668 -30.45 -19.42 -30.97
C GLY A 668 -29.00 -19.83 -31.25
N LYS A 669 -28.21 -19.96 -30.18
CA LYS A 669 -26.85 -20.47 -30.17
C LYS A 669 -26.85 -21.86 -29.58
N VAL A 670 -26.40 -22.81 -30.39
CA VAL A 670 -26.34 -24.21 -30.01
C VAL A 670 -25.36 -24.40 -28.84
N VAL A 671 -25.77 -25.15 -27.82
CA VAL A 671 -24.98 -25.41 -26.62
C VAL A 671 -23.98 -26.54 -26.88
N SER A 672 -22.99 -26.27 -27.74
CA SER A 672 -21.94 -27.21 -28.13
C SER A 672 -20.53 -26.78 -27.73
N ALA A 673 -20.31 -25.49 -27.48
CA ALA A 673 -19.00 -24.90 -27.17
C ALA A 673 -19.12 -23.85 -26.05
N GLY A 674 -19.77 -24.23 -24.95
CA GLY A 674 -19.96 -23.41 -23.76
C GLY A 674 -21.33 -22.76 -23.65
N LEU A 675 -21.62 -22.24 -22.45
CA LEU A 675 -22.82 -21.45 -22.17
C LEU A 675 -22.64 -20.02 -22.69
N THR A 676 -23.71 -19.41 -23.21
CA THR A 676 -23.66 -18.06 -23.77
C THR A 676 -24.43 -17.06 -22.92
N SER A 677 -23.78 -15.93 -22.61
CA SER A 677 -24.30 -14.81 -21.83
C SER A 677 -24.98 -15.24 -20.52
N VAL A 678 -24.23 -15.96 -19.67
CA VAL A 678 -24.63 -16.22 -18.29
C VAL A 678 -24.72 -14.91 -17.49
N LEU A 679 -25.36 -14.96 -16.32
CA LEU A 679 -25.42 -13.82 -15.41
C LEU A 679 -24.02 -13.21 -15.19
N SER A 680 -23.86 -11.95 -15.55
CA SER A 680 -22.60 -11.24 -15.47
C SER A 680 -22.75 -9.93 -14.70
N TYR A 681 -21.70 -9.62 -13.94
CA TYR A 681 -21.57 -8.32 -13.30
C TYR A 681 -21.19 -7.25 -14.33
N ASP A 682 -20.15 -7.48 -15.14
CA ASP A 682 -19.55 -6.44 -16.00
C ASP A 682 -20.13 -6.35 -17.42
N LEU A 683 -20.93 -7.33 -17.87
CA LEU A 683 -21.45 -7.34 -19.24
C LEU A 683 -22.87 -6.75 -19.33
N PRO A 684 -23.13 -5.84 -20.28
CA PRO A 684 -24.49 -5.44 -20.63
C PRO A 684 -25.20 -6.55 -21.42
N CYS A 685 -26.52 -6.43 -21.59
CA CYS A 685 -27.29 -7.34 -22.44
C CYS A 685 -27.03 -7.05 -23.92
N LEU A 686 -26.45 -8.00 -24.66
CA LEU A 686 -26.14 -7.88 -26.09
C LEU A 686 -26.83 -8.99 -26.91
N PRO A 687 -28.11 -8.80 -27.31
CA PRO A 687 -28.91 -9.86 -27.95
C PRO A 687 -28.44 -10.25 -29.37
N THR A 688 -27.66 -9.39 -30.03
CA THR A 688 -27.12 -9.59 -31.39
C THR A 688 -25.71 -10.16 -31.39
N SER A 689 -24.95 -9.98 -30.31
CA SER A 689 -23.56 -10.42 -30.17
C SER A 689 -23.35 -11.10 -28.81
N PRO A 690 -23.86 -12.34 -28.65
CA PRO A 690 -23.76 -13.05 -27.39
C PRO A 690 -22.31 -13.46 -27.11
N ILE A 691 -21.89 -13.33 -25.85
CA ILE A 691 -20.54 -13.67 -25.40
C ILE A 691 -20.54 -15.07 -24.79
N GLN A 692 -19.55 -15.90 -25.12
CA GLN A 692 -19.36 -17.20 -24.47
C GLN A 692 -18.80 -17.06 -23.05
N SER A 693 -19.32 -17.87 -22.15
CA SER A 693 -18.94 -17.90 -20.75
C SER A 693 -17.76 -18.85 -20.61
N LYS A 694 -16.60 -18.31 -20.24
CA LYS A 694 -15.35 -19.05 -20.13
C LYS A 694 -14.87 -19.10 -18.70
N VAL A 695 -14.22 -20.21 -18.34
CA VAL A 695 -13.40 -20.36 -17.14
C VAL A 695 -11.94 -20.31 -17.57
N ILE A 696 -11.07 -19.68 -16.77
CA ILE A 696 -9.62 -19.67 -17.00
C ILE A 696 -8.99 -20.43 -15.83
N PRO A 697 -8.87 -21.77 -15.93
CA PRO A 697 -8.38 -22.59 -14.83
C PRO A 697 -6.89 -22.35 -14.60
N THR A 698 -6.47 -22.47 -13.35
CA THR A 698 -5.05 -22.48 -12.97
C THR A 698 -4.65 -23.86 -12.47
N ARG A 699 -3.35 -24.13 -12.36
CA ARG A 699 -2.83 -25.38 -11.78
C ARG A 699 -3.40 -25.67 -10.38
N GLN A 700 -3.57 -24.62 -9.58
CA GLN A 700 -4.18 -24.69 -8.25
C GLN A 700 -5.63 -25.15 -8.33
N HIS A 701 -6.41 -24.64 -9.30
CA HIS A 701 -7.79 -25.09 -9.51
C HIS A 701 -7.83 -26.60 -9.75
N TYR A 702 -7.01 -27.14 -10.67
CA TYR A 702 -7.02 -28.58 -10.94
C TYR A 702 -6.70 -29.45 -9.72
N ILE A 703 -5.73 -29.06 -8.89
CA ILE A 703 -5.41 -29.77 -7.64
C ILE A 703 -6.61 -29.75 -6.69
N VAL A 704 -7.13 -28.55 -6.40
CA VAL A 704 -8.25 -28.36 -5.48
C VAL A 704 -9.46 -29.17 -5.95
N SER A 705 -9.77 -29.08 -7.23
CA SER A 705 -10.91 -29.73 -7.84
C SER A 705 -10.80 -31.24 -7.91
N ALA A 706 -9.62 -31.79 -8.21
CA ALA A 706 -9.40 -33.24 -8.17
C ALA A 706 -9.64 -33.82 -6.76
N ILE A 707 -9.32 -33.05 -5.72
CA ILE A 707 -9.53 -33.45 -4.32
C ILE A 707 -11.00 -33.31 -3.94
N LEU A 708 -11.60 -32.13 -4.13
CA LEU A 708 -12.97 -31.85 -3.74
C LEU A 708 -13.99 -32.72 -4.47
N SER A 709 -13.72 -33.04 -5.72
CA SER A 709 -14.61 -33.87 -6.54
C SER A 709 -14.49 -35.38 -6.25
N GLY A 710 -13.53 -35.76 -5.39
CA GLY A 710 -13.27 -37.14 -4.96
C GLY A 710 -12.48 -37.98 -5.96
N LEU A 711 -11.88 -37.38 -6.99
CA LEU A 711 -11.07 -38.11 -7.98
C LEU A 711 -9.83 -38.77 -7.35
N THR A 712 -9.27 -38.16 -6.29
CA THR A 712 -8.17 -38.78 -5.54
C THR A 712 -8.60 -40.00 -4.72
N ALA A 713 -9.85 -40.03 -4.26
CA ALA A 713 -10.38 -41.13 -3.45
C ALA A 713 -10.87 -42.29 -4.32
N SER A 714 -11.39 -41.99 -5.51
CA SER A 714 -11.92 -42.99 -6.44
C SER A 714 -11.58 -42.57 -7.88
N PRO A 715 -10.32 -42.78 -8.31
CA PRO A 715 -9.89 -42.41 -9.65
C PRO A 715 -10.61 -43.29 -10.69
N PRO A 716 -11.20 -42.70 -11.75
CA PRO A 716 -11.79 -43.48 -12.83
C PRO A 716 -10.71 -44.20 -13.65
N SER A 717 -11.09 -45.30 -14.31
CA SER A 717 -10.19 -45.99 -15.25
C SER A 717 -9.92 -45.18 -16.53
N ASP A 718 -10.83 -44.28 -16.90
CA ASP A 718 -10.72 -43.38 -18.05
C ASP A 718 -11.27 -41.99 -17.71
N TYR A 719 -10.49 -40.95 -18.02
CA TYR A 719 -10.87 -39.54 -17.85
C TYR A 719 -11.74 -39.02 -19.00
N GLY A 720 -11.91 -39.77 -20.10
CA GLY A 720 -12.68 -39.35 -21.27
C GLY A 720 -14.12 -38.92 -20.96
N THR A 721 -14.76 -39.56 -19.98
CA THR A 721 -16.10 -39.17 -19.53
C THR A 721 -16.14 -37.79 -18.86
N ILE A 722 -15.13 -37.45 -18.04
CA ILE A 722 -15.00 -36.13 -17.41
C ILE A 722 -14.64 -35.10 -18.46
N CYS A 723 -13.69 -35.42 -19.35
CA CYS A 723 -13.27 -34.51 -20.41
C CYS A 723 -14.34 -34.26 -21.48
N SER A 724 -15.37 -35.11 -21.59
CA SER A 724 -16.48 -34.91 -22.53
C SER A 724 -17.36 -33.68 -22.22
N PHE A 725 -17.24 -33.11 -21.01
CA PHE A 725 -17.98 -31.92 -20.59
C PHE A 725 -17.36 -30.61 -21.10
N ASP A 726 -16.11 -30.65 -21.57
CA ASP A 726 -15.47 -29.57 -22.33
C ASP A 726 -15.06 -30.09 -23.72
N PRO A 727 -16.03 -30.25 -24.64
CA PRO A 727 -15.78 -30.87 -25.94
C PRO A 727 -14.77 -30.09 -26.80
N ALA A 728 -14.58 -28.79 -26.53
CA ALA A 728 -13.62 -27.96 -27.25
C ALA A 728 -12.16 -28.32 -26.91
N TYR A 729 -11.91 -28.86 -25.71
CA TYR A 729 -10.55 -29.12 -25.20
C TYR A 729 -10.34 -30.54 -24.66
N LEU A 730 -11.14 -31.51 -25.12
CA LEU A 730 -11.11 -32.90 -24.65
C LEU A 730 -9.70 -33.51 -24.61
N ALA A 731 -8.92 -33.36 -25.67
CA ALA A 731 -7.57 -33.93 -25.75
C ALA A 731 -6.61 -33.34 -24.71
N LEU A 732 -6.66 -32.01 -24.50
CA LEU A 732 -5.85 -31.33 -23.50
C LEU A 732 -6.31 -31.66 -22.07
N CYS A 733 -7.60 -31.91 -21.88
CA CYS A 733 -8.14 -32.36 -20.61
C CYS A 733 -7.56 -33.68 -20.13
N LEU A 734 -7.43 -34.67 -21.03
CA LEU A 734 -6.79 -35.94 -20.71
C LEU A 734 -5.33 -35.74 -20.25
N VAL A 735 -4.62 -34.77 -20.86
CA VAL A 735 -3.23 -34.46 -20.53
C VAL A 735 -3.11 -33.82 -19.14
N TYR A 736 -3.82 -32.72 -18.86
CA TYR A 736 -3.66 -32.03 -17.59
C TYR A 736 -4.23 -32.84 -16.41
N LEU A 737 -5.29 -33.64 -16.61
CA LEU A 737 -5.82 -34.50 -15.55
C LEU A 737 -4.82 -35.59 -15.17
N ASN A 738 -4.18 -36.23 -16.16
CA ASN A 738 -3.17 -37.24 -15.90
C ASN A 738 -1.96 -36.65 -15.15
N GLN A 739 -1.49 -35.46 -15.58
CA GLN A 739 -0.41 -34.75 -14.90
C GLN A 739 -0.78 -34.34 -13.47
N THR A 740 -2.01 -33.86 -13.26
CA THR A 740 -2.53 -33.47 -11.94
C THR A 740 -2.61 -34.67 -11.00
N MET A 741 -3.16 -35.79 -11.48
CA MET A 741 -3.28 -37.01 -10.69
C MET A 741 -1.92 -37.63 -10.39
N TYR A 742 -0.96 -37.58 -11.32
CA TYR A 742 0.42 -37.97 -11.07
C TYR A 742 1.06 -37.16 -9.94
N PHE A 743 0.89 -35.83 -9.96
CA PHE A 743 1.39 -34.95 -8.90
C PHE A 743 0.76 -35.29 -7.54
N LEU A 744 -0.56 -35.44 -7.49
CA LEU A 744 -1.31 -35.75 -6.27
C LEU A 744 -0.90 -37.11 -5.68
N GLN A 745 -0.82 -38.14 -6.50
CA GLN A 745 -0.47 -39.49 -6.05
C GLN A 745 0.99 -39.60 -5.59
N THR A 746 1.90 -38.91 -6.27
CA THR A 746 3.35 -39.02 -6.01
C THR A 746 3.81 -38.12 -4.86
N TYR A 747 3.33 -36.87 -4.83
CA TYR A 747 3.84 -35.84 -3.91
C TYR A 747 2.85 -35.41 -2.83
N MET A 748 1.59 -35.83 -2.93
CA MET A 748 0.57 -35.61 -1.89
C MET A 748 -0.22 -36.91 -1.55
N PRO A 749 0.45 -38.04 -1.24
CA PRO A 749 -0.23 -39.33 -1.06
C PRO A 749 -1.24 -39.35 0.09
N ASN A 750 -1.03 -38.53 1.12
CA ASN A 750 -1.90 -38.46 2.31
C ASN A 750 -3.13 -37.54 2.12
N THR A 751 -3.35 -37.03 0.91
CA THR A 751 -4.45 -36.09 0.61
C THR A 751 -5.81 -36.65 1.00
N ASN A 752 -6.12 -37.90 0.63
CA ASN A 752 -7.41 -38.50 0.94
C ASN A 752 -7.62 -38.69 2.46
N ALA A 753 -6.57 -39.13 3.17
CA ALA A 753 -6.63 -39.27 4.62
C ALA A 753 -6.79 -37.92 5.33
N SER A 754 -6.18 -36.86 4.79
CA SER A 754 -6.20 -35.52 5.40
C SER A 754 -7.49 -34.76 5.12
N PHE A 755 -8.05 -34.88 3.91
CA PHE A 755 -9.15 -34.03 3.46
C PHE A 755 -10.44 -34.79 3.15
N GLY A 756 -10.44 -36.13 3.05
CA GLY A 756 -11.60 -36.89 2.56
C GLY A 756 -12.90 -36.64 3.34
N SER A 757 -12.84 -36.64 4.68
CA SER A 757 -14.01 -36.39 5.53
C SER A 757 -14.49 -34.94 5.46
N VAL A 758 -13.56 -33.98 5.47
CA VAL A 758 -13.85 -32.54 5.41
C VAL A 758 -14.37 -32.15 4.03
N ALA A 759 -13.85 -32.75 2.96
CA ALA A 759 -14.35 -32.56 1.60
C ALA A 759 -15.78 -33.09 1.46
N ALA A 760 -16.10 -34.26 2.04
CA ALA A 760 -17.44 -34.81 2.01
C ALA A 760 -18.47 -33.91 2.73
N SER A 761 -18.13 -33.41 3.93
CA SER A 761 -19.03 -32.48 4.66
C SER A 761 -19.16 -31.13 3.94
N THR A 762 -18.08 -30.63 3.36
CA THR A 762 -18.08 -29.39 2.57
C THR A 762 -18.91 -29.53 1.30
N ASN A 763 -18.82 -30.67 0.61
CA ASN A 763 -19.67 -30.96 -0.56
C ASN A 763 -21.15 -30.98 -0.20
N ALA A 764 -21.52 -31.55 0.95
CA ALA A 764 -22.90 -31.51 1.43
C ALA A 764 -23.38 -30.08 1.71
N LEU A 765 -22.53 -29.22 2.28
CA LEU A 765 -22.84 -27.80 2.48
C LEU A 765 -23.07 -27.07 1.15
N VAL A 766 -22.21 -27.28 0.16
CA VAL A 766 -22.37 -26.65 -1.17
C VAL A 766 -23.60 -27.19 -1.89
N HIS A 767 -23.89 -28.49 -1.78
CA HIS A 767 -25.10 -29.09 -2.35
C HIS A 767 -26.37 -28.46 -1.76
N ASN A 768 -26.40 -28.17 -0.45
CA ASN A 768 -27.53 -27.53 0.21
C ASN A 768 -27.78 -26.07 -0.24
N LEU A 769 -26.81 -25.43 -0.91
CA LEU A 769 -27.01 -24.09 -1.50
C LEU A 769 -27.89 -24.14 -2.76
N ASN A 770 -28.13 -25.32 -3.34
CA ASN A 770 -28.95 -25.53 -4.55
C ASN A 770 -28.55 -24.59 -5.70
N ILE A 771 -27.25 -24.58 -6.04
CA ILE A 771 -26.73 -23.71 -7.09
C ILE A 771 -27.13 -24.28 -8.46
N GLU A 772 -27.87 -23.49 -9.23
CA GLU A 772 -28.38 -23.90 -10.54
C GLU A 772 -27.87 -23.00 -11.67
N LEU A 773 -27.68 -23.61 -12.83
CA LEU A 773 -27.48 -22.90 -14.10
C LEU A 773 -28.82 -22.80 -14.80
N MET A 774 -29.01 -21.75 -15.60
CA MET A 774 -30.21 -21.60 -16.44
C MET A 774 -29.86 -21.21 -17.88
N ILE A 775 -30.69 -21.65 -18.82
CA ILE A 775 -30.71 -21.18 -20.21
C ILE A 775 -32.15 -20.98 -20.68
N PHE A 776 -32.36 -19.98 -21.52
CA PHE A 776 -33.57 -19.91 -22.34
C PHE A 776 -33.36 -20.79 -23.56
N ALA A 777 -34.24 -21.76 -23.80
CA ALA A 777 -34.09 -22.68 -24.92
C ALA A 777 -35.44 -23.06 -25.51
N LYS A 778 -35.43 -23.45 -26.78
CA LYS A 778 -36.55 -24.14 -27.40
C LYS A 778 -36.19 -25.62 -27.48
N VAL A 779 -37.03 -26.48 -26.90
CA VAL A 779 -36.79 -27.94 -26.86
C VAL A 779 -36.79 -28.55 -28.26
N ASN A 780 -37.57 -27.97 -29.18
CA ASN A 780 -37.54 -28.25 -30.62
C ASN A 780 -37.87 -26.95 -31.40
N ALA A 781 -37.76 -26.97 -32.73
CA ALA A 781 -37.93 -25.76 -33.56
C ALA A 781 -39.33 -25.11 -33.44
N SER A 782 -40.37 -25.90 -33.14
CA SER A 782 -41.76 -25.45 -33.02
C SER A 782 -42.21 -25.14 -31.58
N ALA A 783 -41.42 -25.53 -30.57
CA ALA A 783 -41.73 -25.30 -29.18
C ALA A 783 -41.63 -23.80 -28.82
N PRO A 784 -42.46 -23.33 -27.88
CA PRO A 784 -42.27 -22.00 -27.31
C PRO A 784 -40.91 -21.93 -26.60
N LEU A 785 -40.43 -20.70 -26.41
CA LEU A 785 -39.25 -20.47 -25.58
C LEU A 785 -39.56 -20.95 -24.15
N GLY A 786 -38.68 -21.76 -23.58
CA GLY A 786 -38.76 -22.23 -22.20
C GLY A 786 -37.53 -21.81 -21.41
N LEU A 787 -37.68 -21.76 -20.08
CA LEU A 787 -36.58 -21.59 -19.15
C LEU A 787 -36.18 -22.97 -18.66
N LEU A 788 -35.00 -23.45 -19.09
CA LEU A 788 -34.41 -24.69 -18.61
C LEU A 788 -33.40 -24.35 -17.52
N HIS A 789 -33.38 -25.13 -16.45
CA HIS A 789 -32.41 -24.98 -15.37
C HIS A 789 -31.95 -26.35 -14.86
N THR A 790 -30.74 -26.43 -14.32
CA THR A 790 -30.20 -27.66 -13.73
C THR A 790 -29.26 -27.33 -12.58
N ASN A 791 -29.30 -28.13 -11.53
CA ASN A 791 -28.36 -28.03 -10.42
C ASN A 791 -26.95 -28.46 -10.88
N ILE A 792 -25.93 -27.71 -10.49
CA ILE A 792 -24.53 -27.97 -10.86
C ILE A 792 -24.01 -29.28 -10.25
N LEU A 793 -24.53 -29.66 -9.09
CA LEU A 793 -24.16 -30.85 -8.34
C LEU A 793 -25.22 -31.97 -8.41
N ASP A 794 -26.11 -31.93 -9.40
CA ASP A 794 -27.09 -33.00 -9.61
C ASP A 794 -26.36 -34.36 -9.74
N PRO A 795 -26.77 -35.41 -9.00
CA PRO A 795 -26.13 -36.73 -9.08
C PRO A 795 -26.09 -37.33 -10.49
N SER A 796 -27.08 -37.01 -11.34
CA SER A 796 -27.09 -37.39 -12.77
C SER A 796 -26.06 -36.65 -13.61
N GLU A 797 -25.50 -35.57 -13.07
CA GLU A 797 -24.49 -34.68 -13.63
C GLU A 797 -23.22 -34.66 -12.75
N ALA A 798 -23.00 -35.64 -11.87
CA ALA A 798 -21.90 -35.65 -10.90
C ALA A 798 -20.50 -35.54 -11.55
N THR A 799 -20.38 -35.87 -12.83
CA THR A 799 -19.18 -35.66 -13.65
C THR A 799 -19.03 -34.25 -14.22
N VAL A 800 -20.10 -33.46 -14.34
CA VAL A 800 -20.04 -32.01 -14.63
C VAL A 800 -19.32 -31.31 -13.50
N ALA A 801 -19.68 -31.57 -12.25
CA ALA A 801 -19.04 -30.99 -11.09
C ALA A 801 -17.53 -31.30 -11.08
N ARG A 802 -17.15 -32.54 -11.44
CA ARG A 802 -15.75 -32.98 -11.61
C ARG A 802 -15.00 -32.31 -12.77
N SER A 803 -15.71 -31.75 -13.74
CA SER A 803 -15.13 -31.07 -14.91
C SER A 803 -15.19 -29.54 -14.80
N MET A 804 -16.15 -28.99 -14.04
CA MET A 804 -16.34 -27.57 -13.78
C MET A 804 -15.49 -27.08 -12.61
N CYS A 805 -15.32 -27.92 -11.60
CA CYS A 805 -14.22 -27.80 -10.67
C CYS A 805 -12.96 -28.19 -11.43
#